data_AF-A0AB74TJC4-F1
#
_entry.id   AF-A0AB74TJC4-F1
#
_cell.length_a   1.000
_cell.length_b   1.000
_cell.length_c   1.000
_cell.angle_alpha   90.00
_cell.angle_beta   90.00
_cell.angle_gamma   90.00
#
_symmetry.space_group_name_H-M   'P 1'
#
loop_
_entity.id
_entity.type
_entity.pdbx_description
1 polymer ?
#
loop_
_entity_poly.entity_id
_entity_poly.type
_entity_poly.pdbx_seq_one_letter_code
_entity_poly.pdbx_strand_id
1 'polypeptide(L)'
;MEIKNIFSKPIDRDIKGVIKVGQDDSANIKQELEEYVVTRELQQHFSKFFENYKRGINGSTDKMGVWISGFFGSGKSHFLKILSYLLANKEVNGKTAFQYFEEDNKIVDSMVLADMQLASTVPTDVVLFNIDSKSEINGKQSKVAIVSVLQNVFNEMQGFSGSNPFLADLERKLSYEGKFNFFKEKFKESFGVNWPDARNDFDFIQDDVVEVLADIGFMSEEAGRNWCEKTIGEYPYKVEAFVKLVKEYLDRKGNNHHIVFLVDEIGQYIGDDSKLMLNLQTVTEDLGTACQGKAWIVVTSQQDIDSITETKGNDFSKIQGRFDTRLSLSSANVDEVIKKRILEKNEVGRQTLELVHDDKDTVIKNLILFNDGIEKKLYSSRDNFADVYPFIPYQFNLLASVLTSIRTHGASGKHLAEGERSMLALLKESAVKVMNKEIGTIVPFNMFYDALEQFLDHSHKGVISRAGDNGYLNPTHERECFDVNVLKTLFMIKYVKEIKANIENITSLMISNINDDRVALTSKVEEGLKRLIRQTLVQKNGDIYVFLTDEEQEINRAIESQNVNSSEVIGKVSELIFDGLYDEKKYRYPAFNGRYTFAFNQVVDDKPYKANQSNDITLKILTPNSDELVDDATLRLLSGQSNNVLVAMPDDRSFLDEIRSALQIEKFIRYDATNAITKFETIKEAKKVEMRERNESAKIFLSESLKEATIYVGGDKIQTNSKDISTRINEALGKLVSTMYHKLTYIDTVMNESDIRSLFKSNNEQLTLGGVSQPPNELALKEVKGYIDMNTERHLKTSIKTLLNRFLKSPYGFVEVDVWWLVAKLFKDGDIALFINNEAVTLLSRSEEEIIQYLTRKKFNEKLMIETKEKANVKQKKSVKVVMKELFGITSSSEDDDEIMKKFIEHAGKLKKELDNLNNYYSVQPKYPGKEVVNQGKKLMNTVLQTKYSKEFFTNIDNNKDDYFDFAEDYKLVKNFFSGNQKDIFEKAVKLIDIYEYSKTFVVDDNIEEVVTDITDILNNRNPYGQIFRLPELLEKFRSLYGSLLEEMQKPVDNAIRDAKYRVFEELEGKLCHDKLKGKFKRLFDEISNKAETCNNVATLQNIKIEADTLKIRCLNEIASEEVKLTSQKIEEVKGNDNSYGVNTSTISTPKIKKNKIVSIKTINTASSWQLENEGDVKSYVEELEKKLIHLLEDNTIINVEF
;
A
#
# COMPACT_ATOMS: atom_id res chain seq x y z
N MET A 1 55.09 46.25 -6.71
CA MET A 1 55.89 45.01 -6.87
C MET A 1 55.00 43.99 -7.57
N GLU A 2 55.52 43.24 -8.53
CA GLU A 2 54.78 42.20 -9.26
C GLU A 2 54.77 40.87 -8.51
N ILE A 3 53.73 40.06 -8.70
CA ILE A 3 53.56 38.76 -8.04
C ILE A 3 54.74 37.81 -8.31
N LYS A 4 55.28 37.75 -9.53
CA LYS A 4 56.40 36.83 -9.83
C LYS A 4 57.65 37.04 -8.98
N ASN A 5 57.85 38.27 -8.48
CA ASN A 5 59.04 38.65 -7.72
C ASN A 5 58.99 38.25 -6.23
N ILE A 6 57.86 37.75 -5.72
CA ILE A 6 57.70 37.36 -4.30
C ILE A 6 58.17 35.92 -4.02
N PHE A 7 58.28 35.08 -5.04
CA PHE A 7 58.59 33.66 -4.89
C PHE A 7 60.10 33.41 -4.76
N SER A 8 60.45 32.33 -4.06
CA SER A 8 61.81 31.79 -3.90
C SER A 8 62.35 31.23 -5.22
N LYS A 9 61.50 30.52 -5.96
CA LYS A 9 61.81 29.89 -7.26
C LYS A 9 60.86 30.44 -8.34
N PRO A 10 61.29 30.60 -9.62
CA PRO A 10 60.43 31.15 -10.68
C PRO A 10 59.13 30.35 -10.83
N ILE A 11 57.97 31.03 -10.87
CA ILE A 11 56.64 30.39 -10.85
C ILE A 11 56.29 29.70 -12.19
N ASP A 12 56.92 30.16 -13.26
CA ASP A 12 56.79 29.74 -14.66
C ASP A 12 57.75 28.62 -15.09
N ARG A 13 58.72 28.24 -14.22
CA ARG A 13 59.66 27.13 -14.50
C ARG A 13 58.93 25.82 -14.84
N ASP A 14 59.50 24.98 -15.69
CA ASP A 14 58.90 23.67 -15.99
C ASP A 14 58.90 22.77 -14.74
N ILE A 15 57.80 22.05 -14.51
CA ILE A 15 57.62 21.13 -13.38
C ILE A 15 56.98 19.86 -13.95
N LYS A 16 57.76 18.77 -14.02
CA LYS A 16 57.30 17.51 -14.62
C LYS A 16 56.22 16.86 -13.74
N GLY A 17 55.01 16.74 -14.30
CA GLY A 17 53.86 16.13 -13.62
C GLY A 17 53.92 14.59 -13.55
N VAL A 18 54.51 13.94 -14.56
CA VAL A 18 54.60 12.47 -14.64
C VAL A 18 56.05 12.02 -14.49
N ILE A 19 56.30 11.21 -13.47
CA ILE A 19 57.61 10.61 -13.18
C ILE A 19 57.57 9.18 -13.69
N LYS A 20 58.41 8.87 -14.68
CA LYS A 20 58.55 7.51 -15.21
C LYS A 20 59.70 6.78 -14.52
N VAL A 21 59.43 5.55 -14.10
CA VAL A 21 60.46 4.58 -13.70
C VAL A 21 61.26 4.20 -14.95
N GLY A 22 62.59 4.19 -14.84
CA GLY A 22 63.50 3.88 -15.98
C GLY A 22 63.96 5.09 -16.83
N GLN A 23 63.54 6.32 -16.53
CA GLN A 23 64.18 7.52 -17.10
C GLN A 23 65.41 7.91 -16.26
N ASP A 24 66.61 7.69 -16.80
CA ASP A 24 67.88 7.78 -16.06
C ASP A 24 68.80 8.94 -16.51
N ASP A 25 68.24 9.91 -17.24
CA ASP A 25 68.90 11.16 -17.63
C ASP A 25 69.20 12.03 -16.39
N SER A 26 70.48 12.34 -16.17
CA SER A 26 70.99 12.99 -14.96
C SER A 26 70.41 14.39 -14.71
N ALA A 27 69.98 15.10 -15.77
CA ALA A 27 69.30 16.38 -15.64
C ALA A 27 67.93 16.22 -14.96
N ASN A 28 67.21 15.13 -15.24
CA ASN A 28 65.91 14.84 -14.63
C ASN A 28 66.06 14.39 -13.19
N ILE A 29 67.07 13.56 -12.88
CA ILE A 29 67.35 13.12 -11.51
C ILE A 29 67.67 14.33 -10.62
N LYS A 30 68.46 15.28 -11.12
CA LYS A 30 68.74 16.55 -10.42
C LYS A 30 67.45 17.30 -10.11
N GLN A 31 66.59 17.52 -11.10
CA GLN A 31 65.34 18.25 -10.90
C GLN A 31 64.41 17.54 -9.92
N GLU A 32 64.29 16.21 -10.00
CA GLU A 32 63.50 15.41 -9.06
C GLU A 32 64.03 15.54 -7.62
N LEU A 33 65.34 15.47 -7.41
CA LEU A 33 65.97 15.64 -6.09
C LEU A 33 65.79 17.07 -5.54
N GLU A 34 66.05 18.11 -6.34
CA GLU A 34 65.93 19.53 -5.93
C GLU A 34 64.47 19.92 -5.65
N GLU A 35 63.50 19.44 -6.44
CA GLU A 35 62.08 19.74 -6.26
C GLU A 35 61.35 18.82 -5.28
N TYR A 36 61.99 17.76 -4.78
CA TYR A 36 61.35 16.89 -3.79
C TYR A 36 61.06 17.65 -2.50
N VAL A 37 59.81 17.60 -2.06
CA VAL A 37 59.32 18.22 -0.81
C VAL A 37 58.95 17.12 0.17
N VAL A 38 59.57 17.16 1.35
CA VAL A 38 59.23 16.28 2.46
C VAL A 38 58.17 16.98 3.33
N THR A 39 56.99 16.37 3.38
CA THR A 39 55.88 16.76 4.26
C THR A 39 56.09 16.18 5.67
N ARG A 40 55.30 16.65 6.64
CA ARG A 40 55.33 16.10 8.02
C ARG A 40 55.09 14.58 8.06
N GLU A 41 54.20 14.08 7.20
CA GLU A 41 53.93 12.66 7.05
C GLU A 41 55.12 11.91 6.43
N LEU A 42 55.73 12.46 5.36
CA LEU A 42 56.90 11.84 4.74
C LEU A 42 58.12 11.79 5.68
N GLN A 43 58.28 12.74 6.61
CA GLN A 43 59.32 12.65 7.64
C GLN A 43 59.14 11.42 8.54
N GLN A 44 57.90 11.08 8.93
CA GLN A 44 57.60 9.88 9.70
C GLN A 44 57.88 8.61 8.88
N HIS A 45 57.55 8.61 7.59
CA HIS A 45 57.82 7.47 6.70
C HIS A 45 59.32 7.26 6.46
N PHE A 46 60.10 8.32 6.25
CA PHE A 46 61.56 8.23 6.18
C PHE A 46 62.16 7.74 7.50
N SER A 47 61.72 8.30 8.64
CA SER A 47 62.14 7.84 9.97
C SER A 47 61.94 6.34 10.14
N LYS A 48 60.73 5.85 9.89
CA LYS A 48 60.37 4.43 10.07
C LYS A 48 61.08 3.50 9.09
N PHE A 49 61.31 3.96 7.85
CA PHE A 49 62.10 3.21 6.87
C PHE A 49 63.57 3.08 7.32
N PHE A 50 64.25 4.20 7.58
CA PHE A 50 65.68 4.19 7.87
C PHE A 50 66.00 3.57 9.24
N GLU A 51 65.12 3.72 10.24
CA GLU A 51 65.25 3.01 11.53
C GLU A 51 65.25 1.48 11.34
N ASN A 52 64.36 0.96 10.47
CA ASN A 52 64.31 -0.47 10.17
C ASN A 52 65.46 -0.92 9.26
N TYR A 53 65.83 -0.14 8.24
CA TYR A 53 66.96 -0.44 7.34
C TYR A 53 68.28 -0.56 8.12
N LYS A 54 68.52 0.36 9.05
CA LYS A 54 69.66 0.38 9.98
C LYS A 54 69.82 -0.90 10.81
N ARG A 55 68.73 -1.64 11.09
CA ARG A 55 68.80 -2.93 11.80
C ARG A 55 69.48 -4.01 10.95
N GLY A 56 69.34 -3.95 9.61
CA GLY A 56 70.07 -4.82 8.67
C GLY A 56 71.51 -4.37 8.39
N ILE A 57 71.86 -3.10 8.66
CA ILE A 57 73.23 -2.61 8.58
C ILE A 57 74.04 -3.06 9.81
N ASN A 58 73.49 -2.85 11.01
CA ASN A 58 74.19 -3.03 12.29
C ASN A 58 74.01 -4.41 12.94
N GLY A 59 73.22 -5.30 12.33
CA GLY A 59 72.85 -6.60 12.91
C GLY A 59 72.17 -7.50 11.88
N SER A 60 71.45 -8.52 12.37
CA SER A 60 70.66 -9.42 11.53
C SER A 60 69.17 -9.29 11.77
N THR A 61 68.38 -9.39 10.70
CA THR A 61 66.91 -9.34 10.75
C THR A 61 66.29 -10.00 9.52
N ASP A 62 65.13 -10.64 9.73
CA ASP A 62 64.31 -11.31 8.72
C ASP A 62 63.14 -10.46 8.21
N LYS A 63 62.96 -9.24 8.74
CA LYS A 63 61.84 -8.32 8.46
C LYS A 63 62.12 -7.40 7.27
N MET A 64 62.45 -8.01 6.14
CA MET A 64 62.98 -7.34 4.93
C MET A 64 61.91 -6.81 3.96
N GLY A 65 60.64 -7.00 4.26
CA GLY A 65 59.52 -6.48 3.47
C GLY A 65 59.14 -5.06 3.88
N VAL A 66 59.02 -4.17 2.88
CA VAL A 66 58.47 -2.82 3.02
C VAL A 66 57.27 -2.66 2.10
N TRP A 67 56.12 -2.31 2.68
CA TRP A 67 54.86 -2.12 1.94
C TRP A 67 54.48 -0.64 1.91
N ILE A 68 54.49 -0.06 0.71
CA ILE A 68 54.13 1.34 0.46
C ILE A 68 52.71 1.37 -0.11
N SER A 69 51.74 1.81 0.68
CA SER A 69 50.31 1.84 0.33
C SER A 69 49.80 3.28 0.14
N GLY A 70 48.57 3.43 -0.36
CA GLY A 70 47.92 4.73 -0.59
C GLY A 70 47.23 4.82 -1.95
N PHE A 71 46.36 5.81 -2.13
CA PHE A 71 45.52 5.93 -3.34
C PHE A 71 46.31 6.30 -4.61
N PHE A 72 45.71 6.11 -5.79
CA PHE A 72 46.32 6.55 -7.05
C PHE A 72 46.50 8.09 -7.02
N GLY A 73 47.72 8.55 -7.31
CA GLY A 73 48.12 9.95 -7.18
C GLY A 73 48.96 10.29 -5.94
N SER A 74 48.91 9.51 -4.84
CA SER A 74 49.54 9.84 -3.54
C SER A 74 51.08 9.78 -3.47
N GLY A 75 51.77 9.90 -4.60
CA GLY A 75 53.22 10.00 -4.66
C GLY A 75 54.01 8.70 -4.45
N LYS A 76 53.38 7.53 -4.23
CA LYS A 76 54.06 6.24 -3.97
C LYS A 76 55.27 5.95 -4.87
N SER A 77 55.09 5.90 -6.19
CA SER A 77 56.16 5.64 -7.15
C SER A 77 57.27 6.69 -7.12
N HIS A 78 56.94 7.95 -6.79
CA HIS A 78 57.91 9.02 -6.63
C HIS A 78 58.71 8.85 -5.33
N PHE A 79 58.06 8.55 -4.22
CA PHE A 79 58.74 8.20 -2.96
C PHE A 79 59.64 6.97 -3.13
N LEU A 80 59.17 5.92 -3.81
CA LEU A 80 59.95 4.74 -4.18
C LEU A 80 61.19 5.11 -5.02
N LYS A 81 61.02 5.98 -6.03
CA LYS A 81 62.12 6.45 -6.88
C LYS A 81 63.14 7.31 -6.13
N ILE A 82 62.70 8.23 -5.28
CA ILE A 82 63.57 9.04 -4.43
C ILE A 82 64.32 8.17 -3.41
N LEU A 83 63.65 7.19 -2.82
CA LEU A 83 64.26 6.21 -1.93
C LEU A 83 65.34 5.41 -2.67
N SER A 84 65.10 5.05 -3.93
CA SER A 84 66.09 4.38 -4.79
C SER A 84 67.37 5.22 -4.96
N TYR A 85 67.26 6.54 -5.15
CA TYR A 85 68.40 7.44 -5.26
C TYR A 85 69.16 7.64 -3.95
N LEU A 86 68.46 7.72 -2.82
CA LEU A 86 69.04 7.83 -1.48
C LEU A 86 69.80 6.55 -1.08
N LEU A 87 69.24 5.38 -1.35
CA LEU A 87 69.85 4.08 -1.07
C LEU A 87 71.07 3.79 -1.94
N ALA A 88 71.00 4.12 -3.24
CA ALA A 88 72.16 4.03 -4.14
C ALA A 88 73.20 5.14 -3.89
N ASN A 89 72.85 6.16 -3.11
CA ASN A 89 73.61 7.40 -2.89
C ASN A 89 74.17 8.01 -4.20
N LYS A 90 73.39 7.94 -5.29
CA LYS A 90 73.84 8.25 -6.67
C LYS A 90 74.40 9.68 -6.74
N GLU A 91 75.59 9.83 -7.32
CA GLU A 91 76.18 11.15 -7.58
C GLU A 91 75.52 11.78 -8.81
N VAL A 92 75.00 13.00 -8.66
CA VAL A 92 74.25 13.72 -9.68
C VAL A 92 74.68 15.17 -9.69
N ASN A 93 75.37 15.58 -10.76
CA ASN A 93 75.88 16.95 -10.96
C ASN A 93 76.82 17.41 -9.81
N GLY A 94 77.73 16.53 -9.37
CA GLY A 94 78.76 16.84 -8.36
C GLY A 94 78.27 16.85 -6.91
N LYS A 95 77.03 16.40 -6.65
CA LYS A 95 76.47 16.17 -5.31
C LYS A 95 75.86 14.79 -5.22
N THR A 96 75.94 14.14 -4.06
CA THR A 96 75.25 12.87 -3.82
C THR A 96 73.77 13.09 -3.51
N ALA A 97 72.93 12.08 -3.73
CA ALA A 97 71.51 12.14 -3.41
C ALA A 97 71.23 12.52 -1.94
N PHE A 98 72.09 12.09 -1.00
CA PHE A 98 72.02 12.49 0.41
C PHE A 98 72.30 14.00 0.62
N GLN A 99 73.31 14.57 -0.06
CA GLN A 99 73.66 16.00 0.07
C GLN A 99 72.52 16.93 -0.35
N TYR A 100 71.71 16.57 -1.36
CA TYR A 100 70.50 17.32 -1.71
C TYR A 100 69.43 17.33 -0.60
N PHE A 101 69.44 16.37 0.33
CA PHE A 101 68.53 16.36 1.48
C PHE A 101 69.08 17.12 2.69
N GLU A 102 70.40 17.09 2.87
CA GLU A 102 71.12 17.80 3.92
C GLU A 102 71.16 19.31 3.68
N GLU A 103 71.63 19.77 2.50
CA GLU A 103 71.80 21.20 2.20
C GLU A 103 70.47 21.96 2.13
N ASP A 104 69.44 21.37 1.51
CA ASP A 104 68.10 21.95 1.40
C ASP A 104 67.28 21.82 2.71
N ASN A 105 67.86 21.28 3.80
CA ASN A 105 67.21 21.04 5.10
C ASN A 105 65.87 20.29 4.98
N LYS A 106 65.81 19.25 4.12
CA LYS A 106 64.56 18.54 3.80
C LYS A 106 64.04 17.68 4.97
N ILE A 107 64.95 17.22 5.82
CA ILE A 107 64.67 16.45 7.03
C ILE A 107 64.95 17.35 8.24
N VAL A 108 63.93 17.57 9.07
CA VAL A 108 64.05 18.41 10.28
C VAL A 108 64.65 17.63 11.46
N ASP A 109 64.43 16.32 11.51
CA ASP A 109 64.94 15.45 12.57
C ASP A 109 66.39 15.01 12.29
N SER A 110 67.31 15.50 13.12
CA SER A 110 68.74 15.19 13.03
C SER A 110 69.06 13.70 13.21
N MET A 111 68.22 12.94 13.93
CA MET A 111 68.42 11.49 14.11
C MET A 111 68.06 10.72 12.84
N VAL A 112 67.00 11.12 12.14
CA VAL A 112 66.64 10.56 10.82
C VAL A 112 67.71 10.87 9.79
N LEU A 113 68.25 12.10 9.82
CA LEU A 113 69.34 12.52 8.93
C LEU A 113 70.61 11.71 9.19
N ALA A 114 70.95 11.42 10.45
CA ALA A 114 72.08 10.54 10.79
C ALA A 114 71.86 9.07 10.33
N ASP A 115 70.64 8.55 10.41
CA ASP A 115 70.32 7.18 9.96
C ASP A 115 70.30 7.08 8.42
N MET A 116 69.89 8.15 7.73
CA MET A 116 70.08 8.31 6.28
C MET A 116 71.55 8.37 5.89
N GLN A 117 72.38 9.12 6.65
CA GLN A 117 73.82 9.20 6.41
C GLN A 117 74.47 7.82 6.56
N LEU A 118 74.12 7.07 7.61
CA LEU A 118 74.60 5.70 7.83
C LEU A 118 74.19 4.76 6.68
N ALA A 119 72.95 4.84 6.18
CA ALA A 119 72.54 4.05 5.02
C ALA A 119 73.35 4.43 3.76
N SER A 120 73.66 5.71 3.58
CA SER A 120 74.40 6.22 2.42
C SER A 120 75.89 5.81 2.37
N THR A 121 76.47 5.32 3.48
CA THR A 121 77.85 4.80 3.53
C THR A 121 77.96 3.30 3.22
N VAL A 122 76.82 2.59 3.13
CA VAL A 122 76.79 1.14 2.87
C VAL A 122 76.64 0.88 1.36
N PRO A 123 77.57 0.12 0.74
CA PRO A 123 77.44 -0.27 -0.67
C PRO A 123 76.11 -1.02 -0.92
N THR A 124 75.22 -0.41 -1.71
CA THR A 124 73.86 -0.92 -1.93
C THR A 124 73.55 -0.95 -3.42
N ASP A 125 73.30 -2.13 -3.98
CA ASP A 125 72.79 -2.26 -5.36
C ASP A 125 71.26 -2.10 -5.34
N VAL A 126 70.74 -1.22 -6.21
CA VAL A 126 69.34 -0.78 -6.19
C VAL A 126 68.65 -1.15 -7.51
N VAL A 127 67.64 -2.00 -7.44
CA VAL A 127 66.91 -2.52 -8.61
C VAL A 127 65.48 -1.99 -8.61
N LEU A 128 65.26 -0.85 -9.28
CA LEU A 128 63.97 -0.19 -9.40
C LEU A 128 63.28 -0.56 -10.72
N PHE A 129 62.08 -1.15 -10.66
CA PHE A 129 61.31 -1.53 -11.85
C PHE A 129 59.80 -1.52 -11.59
N ASN A 130 59.00 -1.36 -12.65
CA ASN A 130 57.55 -1.55 -12.62
C ASN A 130 57.23 -2.98 -13.08
N ILE A 131 56.46 -3.74 -12.27
CA ILE A 131 56.29 -5.17 -12.53
C ILE A 131 55.43 -5.46 -13.77
N ASP A 132 54.34 -4.70 -14.01
CA ASP A 132 53.48 -4.83 -15.18
C ASP A 132 54.29 -4.63 -16.49
N SER A 133 55.25 -3.69 -16.48
CA SER A 133 56.12 -3.41 -17.64
C SER A 133 57.20 -4.45 -17.90
N LYS A 134 57.55 -5.28 -16.90
CA LYS A 134 58.61 -6.31 -16.97
C LYS A 134 58.07 -7.73 -17.01
N SER A 135 56.77 -7.95 -16.81
CA SER A 135 56.12 -9.22 -17.08
C SER A 135 55.85 -9.40 -18.57
N GLU A 136 56.53 -10.34 -19.23
CA GLU A 136 56.29 -10.65 -20.63
C GLU A 136 54.87 -11.25 -20.83
N ILE A 137 54.07 -10.62 -21.70
CA ILE A 137 52.71 -11.08 -22.01
C ILE A 137 52.75 -12.22 -23.04
N ASN A 138 53.35 -13.34 -22.65
CA ASN A 138 53.29 -14.56 -23.46
C ASN A 138 51.85 -15.11 -23.43
N GLY A 139 51.23 -15.15 -24.61
CA GLY A 139 49.78 -15.28 -24.75
C GLY A 139 49.24 -16.64 -24.29
N LYS A 140 48.14 -16.58 -23.52
CA LYS A 140 47.33 -17.69 -22.96
C LYS A 140 47.85 -18.31 -21.65
N GLN A 141 47.16 -17.94 -20.56
CA GLN A 141 46.95 -18.74 -19.35
C GLN A 141 48.17 -19.05 -18.46
N SER A 142 48.91 -18.04 -18.01
CA SER A 142 49.24 -17.92 -16.58
C SER A 142 49.71 -16.51 -16.23
N LYS A 143 49.39 -16.04 -15.01
CA LYS A 143 50.13 -14.92 -14.40
C LYS A 143 51.52 -15.44 -14.05
N VAL A 144 52.56 -14.82 -14.58
CA VAL A 144 53.94 -15.30 -14.36
C VAL A 144 54.31 -15.12 -12.88
N ALA A 145 54.95 -16.13 -12.27
CA ALA A 145 55.32 -16.08 -10.86
C ALA A 145 56.28 -14.91 -10.58
N ILE A 146 56.10 -14.18 -9.48
CA ILE A 146 56.87 -12.97 -9.14
C ILE A 146 58.39 -13.26 -9.08
N VAL A 147 58.77 -14.47 -8.67
CA VAL A 147 60.16 -15.01 -8.75
C VAL A 147 60.78 -14.78 -10.14
N SER A 148 60.04 -15.01 -11.21
CA SER A 148 60.58 -14.93 -12.57
C SER A 148 61.01 -13.52 -12.93
N VAL A 149 60.14 -12.54 -12.69
CA VAL A 149 60.43 -11.13 -12.95
C VAL A 149 61.59 -10.66 -12.08
N LEU A 150 61.61 -11.02 -10.78
CA LEU A 150 62.70 -10.71 -9.86
C LEU A 150 64.05 -11.31 -10.31
N GLN A 151 64.06 -12.57 -10.77
CA GLN A 151 65.26 -13.22 -11.30
C GLN A 151 65.73 -12.57 -12.60
N ASN A 152 64.80 -12.22 -13.50
CA ASN A 152 65.12 -11.57 -14.78
C ASN A 152 65.73 -10.17 -14.56
N VAL A 153 65.14 -9.31 -13.72
CA VAL A 153 65.73 -7.98 -13.42
C VAL A 153 67.03 -8.07 -12.61
N PHE A 154 67.19 -9.10 -11.78
CA PHE A 154 68.45 -9.38 -11.08
C PHE A 154 69.57 -9.82 -12.03
N ASN A 155 69.24 -10.55 -13.10
CA ASN A 155 70.16 -10.86 -14.18
C ASN A 155 70.54 -9.60 -14.98
N GLU A 156 69.56 -8.77 -15.36
CA GLU A 156 69.81 -7.50 -16.07
C GLU A 156 70.74 -6.56 -15.29
N MET A 157 70.53 -6.41 -13.98
CA MET A 157 71.38 -5.56 -13.12
C MET A 157 72.85 -6.02 -13.11
N GLN A 158 73.11 -7.32 -13.23
CA GLN A 158 74.45 -7.88 -13.35
C GLN A 158 75.04 -7.82 -14.79
N GLY A 159 74.27 -7.32 -15.76
CA GLY A 159 74.63 -7.27 -17.18
C GLY A 159 74.32 -8.54 -17.97
N PHE A 160 73.66 -9.52 -17.37
CA PHE A 160 73.23 -10.76 -18.02
C PHE A 160 71.92 -10.56 -18.81
N SER A 161 71.45 -11.61 -19.49
CA SER A 161 70.22 -11.62 -20.28
C SER A 161 68.99 -11.55 -19.37
N GLY A 162 68.09 -10.61 -19.66
CA GLY A 162 66.83 -10.46 -18.94
C GLY A 162 65.72 -11.35 -19.49
N SER A 163 65.68 -11.54 -20.81
CA SER A 163 64.64 -12.28 -21.54
C SER A 163 64.86 -13.79 -21.56
N ASN A 164 66.12 -14.25 -21.59
CA ASN A 164 66.44 -15.69 -21.61
C ASN A 164 67.19 -16.13 -20.33
N PRO A 165 66.51 -16.79 -19.37
CA PRO A 165 67.12 -17.21 -18.10
C PRO A 165 68.19 -18.30 -18.24
N PHE A 166 68.05 -19.20 -19.22
CA PHE A 166 69.08 -20.21 -19.49
C PHE A 166 70.38 -19.56 -19.97
N LEU A 167 70.25 -18.53 -20.81
CA LEU A 167 71.40 -17.77 -21.30
C LEU A 167 72.06 -16.98 -20.17
N ALA A 168 71.27 -16.37 -19.29
CA ALA A 168 71.79 -15.71 -18.09
C ALA A 168 72.52 -16.68 -17.16
N ASP A 169 72.08 -17.93 -17.03
CA ASP A 169 72.79 -18.96 -16.26
C ASP A 169 74.13 -19.37 -16.91
N LEU A 170 74.24 -19.35 -18.25
CA LEU A 170 75.51 -19.52 -18.95
C LEU A 170 76.44 -18.31 -18.73
N GLU A 171 75.96 -17.09 -18.99
CA GLU A 171 76.74 -15.86 -18.81
C GLU A 171 77.23 -15.72 -17.36
N ARG A 172 76.41 -16.09 -16.36
CA ARG A 172 76.80 -16.09 -14.94
C ARG A 172 77.90 -17.10 -14.63
N LYS A 173 77.86 -18.32 -15.21
CA LYS A 173 78.94 -19.31 -15.06
C LYS A 173 80.23 -18.83 -15.73
N LEU A 174 80.15 -18.33 -16.96
CA LEU A 174 81.28 -17.71 -17.66
C LEU A 174 81.88 -16.55 -16.86
N SER A 175 81.04 -15.75 -16.19
CA SER A 175 81.48 -14.65 -15.35
C SER A 175 82.14 -15.14 -14.05
N TYR A 176 81.62 -16.22 -13.46
CA TYR A 176 82.18 -16.85 -12.26
C TYR A 176 83.54 -17.52 -12.53
N GLU A 177 83.80 -17.98 -13.75
CA GLU A 177 85.10 -18.48 -14.20
C GLU A 177 86.02 -17.38 -14.79
N GLY A 178 85.58 -16.12 -14.83
CA GLY A 178 86.33 -15.01 -15.41
C GLY A 178 86.42 -15.01 -16.95
N LYS A 179 85.81 -15.99 -17.62
CA LYS A 179 85.82 -16.15 -19.09
C LYS A 179 84.81 -15.27 -19.84
N PHE A 180 83.85 -14.64 -19.17
CA PHE A 180 82.77 -13.91 -19.86
C PHE A 180 83.23 -12.74 -20.74
N ASN A 181 84.25 -11.97 -20.33
CA ASN A 181 84.79 -10.92 -21.20
C ASN A 181 85.48 -11.51 -22.44
N PHE A 182 86.28 -12.56 -22.25
CA PHE A 182 86.94 -13.29 -23.34
C PHE A 182 85.94 -13.93 -24.31
N PHE A 183 84.82 -14.46 -23.81
CA PHE A 183 83.70 -14.95 -24.64
C PHE A 183 83.10 -13.83 -25.51
N LYS A 184 82.81 -12.66 -24.92
CA LYS A 184 82.27 -11.51 -25.68
C LYS A 184 83.24 -10.97 -26.74
N GLU A 185 84.54 -10.98 -26.44
CA GLU A 185 85.60 -10.61 -27.39
C GLU A 185 85.68 -11.63 -28.52
N LYS A 186 85.76 -12.93 -28.21
CA LYS A 186 85.81 -14.00 -29.21
C LYS A 186 84.58 -14.08 -30.10
N PHE A 187 83.39 -13.94 -29.53
CA PHE A 187 82.13 -13.89 -30.30
C PHE A 187 82.14 -12.73 -31.31
N LYS A 188 82.68 -11.57 -30.91
CA LYS A 188 82.83 -10.42 -31.80
C LYS A 188 83.93 -10.60 -32.85
N GLU A 189 85.02 -11.29 -32.52
CA GLU A 189 86.07 -11.63 -33.49
C GLU A 189 85.57 -12.60 -34.57
N SER A 190 84.79 -13.63 -34.21
CA SER A 190 84.27 -14.62 -35.15
C SER A 190 83.10 -14.10 -36.00
N PHE A 191 82.14 -13.38 -35.39
CA PHE A 191 80.87 -13.02 -36.05
C PHE A 191 80.67 -11.51 -36.30
N GLY A 192 81.58 -10.65 -35.83
CA GLY A 192 81.55 -9.20 -36.06
C GLY A 192 80.52 -8.40 -35.24
N VAL A 193 79.62 -9.07 -34.51
CA VAL A 193 78.55 -8.46 -33.70
C VAL A 193 78.92 -8.49 -32.21
N ASN A 194 78.52 -7.49 -31.42
CA ASN A 194 78.71 -7.57 -29.97
C ASN A 194 77.71 -8.57 -29.36
N TRP A 195 78.19 -9.40 -28.44
CA TRP A 195 77.34 -10.36 -27.74
C TRP A 195 76.03 -9.79 -27.13
N PRO A 196 76.01 -8.61 -26.45
CA PRO A 196 74.78 -8.07 -25.89
C PRO A 196 73.69 -7.71 -26.92
N ASP A 197 74.10 -7.47 -28.17
CA ASP A 197 73.19 -7.18 -29.29
C ASP A 197 72.66 -8.51 -29.87
N ALA A 198 73.57 -9.46 -30.13
CA ALA A 198 73.27 -10.76 -30.74
C ALA A 198 72.45 -11.70 -29.86
N ARG A 199 72.65 -11.67 -28.52
CA ARG A 199 72.01 -12.60 -27.56
C ARG A 199 70.48 -12.58 -27.52
N ASN A 200 69.85 -11.59 -28.14
CA ASN A 200 68.39 -11.48 -28.24
C ASN A 200 67.82 -12.45 -29.28
N ASP A 201 68.59 -12.77 -30.34
CA ASP A 201 68.21 -13.69 -31.41
C ASP A 201 68.76 -15.12 -31.17
N PHE A 202 68.89 -15.52 -29.88
CA PHE A 202 69.58 -16.74 -29.45
C PHE A 202 69.13 -18.01 -30.20
N ASP A 203 67.84 -18.12 -30.54
CA ASP A 203 67.25 -19.26 -31.25
C ASP A 203 67.87 -19.48 -32.66
N PHE A 204 68.46 -18.44 -33.26
CA PHE A 204 69.07 -18.49 -34.58
C PHE A 204 70.60 -18.58 -34.57
N ILE A 205 71.25 -18.28 -33.43
CA ILE A 205 72.72 -18.23 -33.28
C ILE A 205 73.27 -19.36 -32.39
N GLN A 206 72.53 -20.47 -32.27
CA GLN A 206 72.93 -21.57 -31.38
C GLN A 206 74.25 -22.23 -31.80
N ASP A 207 74.46 -22.47 -33.11
CA ASP A 207 75.71 -23.01 -33.63
C ASP A 207 76.89 -22.04 -33.37
N ASP A 208 76.70 -20.75 -33.65
CA ASP A 208 77.68 -19.67 -33.39
C ASP A 208 78.13 -19.62 -31.92
N VAL A 209 77.18 -19.77 -31.00
CA VAL A 209 77.44 -19.81 -29.56
C VAL A 209 78.21 -21.09 -29.18
N VAL A 210 77.88 -22.24 -29.76
CA VAL A 210 78.58 -23.50 -29.48
C VAL A 210 80.01 -23.48 -29.99
N GLU A 211 80.26 -22.93 -31.19
CA GLU A 211 81.61 -22.76 -31.75
C GLU A 211 82.50 -21.95 -30.79
N VAL A 212 82.04 -20.78 -30.36
CA VAL A 212 82.81 -19.91 -29.46
C VAL A 212 82.99 -20.55 -28.08
N LEU A 213 81.99 -21.26 -27.54
CA LEU A 213 82.11 -21.96 -26.25
C LEU A 213 83.12 -23.12 -26.29
N ALA A 214 83.27 -23.78 -27.45
CA ALA A 214 84.28 -24.79 -27.71
C ALA A 214 85.69 -24.17 -27.84
N ASP A 215 85.81 -23.09 -28.62
CA ASP A 215 87.08 -22.37 -28.84
C ASP A 215 87.68 -21.79 -27.54
N ILE A 216 86.85 -21.29 -26.62
CA ILE A 216 87.33 -20.81 -25.30
C ILE A 216 87.56 -21.95 -24.29
N GLY A 217 87.44 -23.21 -24.71
CA GLY A 217 87.61 -24.40 -23.89
C GLY A 217 86.72 -24.39 -22.64
N PHE A 218 85.46 -23.96 -22.77
CA PHE A 218 84.49 -23.96 -21.68
C PHE A 218 83.61 -25.22 -21.69
N MET A 219 83.29 -25.75 -22.87
CA MET A 219 82.65 -27.05 -23.05
C MET A 219 83.05 -27.66 -24.40
N SER A 220 82.85 -28.97 -24.61
CA SER A 220 83.02 -29.56 -25.95
C SER A 220 81.85 -29.18 -26.86
N GLU A 221 82.04 -29.26 -28.17
CA GLU A 221 80.99 -28.98 -29.17
C GLU A 221 79.74 -29.86 -28.93
N GLU A 222 79.92 -31.16 -28.66
CA GLU A 222 78.83 -32.09 -28.29
C GLU A 222 78.09 -31.66 -27.02
N ALA A 223 78.80 -31.15 -26.01
CA ALA A 223 78.21 -30.67 -24.77
C ALA A 223 77.49 -29.34 -24.97
N GLY A 224 77.98 -28.48 -25.86
CA GLY A 224 77.32 -27.24 -26.27
C GLY A 224 76.02 -27.48 -27.03
N ARG A 225 76.02 -28.33 -28.05
CA ARG A 225 74.80 -28.72 -28.78
C ARG A 225 73.74 -29.30 -27.82
N ASN A 226 74.14 -30.23 -26.95
CA ASN A 226 73.27 -30.84 -25.93
C ASN A 226 72.77 -29.83 -24.87
N TRP A 227 73.54 -28.78 -24.58
CA TRP A 227 73.07 -27.67 -23.76
C TRP A 227 72.01 -26.85 -24.50
N CYS A 228 72.27 -26.41 -25.74
CA CYS A 228 71.31 -25.66 -26.56
C CYS A 228 69.98 -26.42 -26.76
N GLU A 229 70.02 -27.73 -27.05
CA GLU A 229 68.81 -28.55 -27.15
C GLU A 229 67.96 -28.54 -25.86
N LYS A 230 68.59 -28.42 -24.69
CA LYS A 230 67.91 -28.35 -23.39
C LYS A 230 67.40 -26.96 -23.02
N THR A 231 67.88 -25.90 -23.66
CA THR A 231 67.46 -24.52 -23.37
C THR A 231 66.23 -24.07 -24.15
N ILE A 232 65.69 -24.91 -25.05
CA ILE A 232 64.47 -24.66 -25.83
C ILE A 232 63.18 -24.97 -25.03
N GLY A 233 63.29 -25.58 -23.83
CA GLY A 233 62.16 -25.91 -22.95
C GLY A 233 61.73 -24.79 -21.98
N GLU A 234 60.67 -25.03 -21.20
CA GLU A 234 60.25 -24.10 -20.14
C GLU A 234 61.29 -24.03 -19.00
N TYR A 235 61.68 -22.81 -18.56
CA TYR A 235 62.60 -22.63 -17.45
C TYR A 235 61.90 -22.82 -16.08
N PRO A 236 62.34 -23.76 -15.23
CA PRO A 236 61.67 -24.06 -13.96
C PRO A 236 62.09 -23.08 -12.86
N TYR A 237 61.47 -21.90 -12.83
CA TYR A 237 61.68 -20.91 -11.76
C TYR A 237 61.33 -21.47 -10.36
N LYS A 238 62.27 -21.34 -9.41
CA LYS A 238 62.10 -21.76 -8.01
C LYS A 238 62.60 -20.67 -7.05
N VAL A 239 61.82 -20.39 -5.99
CA VAL A 239 62.16 -19.40 -4.96
C VAL A 239 63.54 -19.69 -4.35
N GLU A 240 63.73 -20.93 -3.88
CA GLU A 240 64.96 -21.43 -3.25
C GLU A 240 66.22 -21.19 -4.11
N ALA A 241 66.09 -21.38 -5.44
CA ALA A 241 67.18 -21.19 -6.38
C ALA A 241 67.52 -19.70 -6.55
N PHE A 242 66.51 -18.84 -6.73
CA PHE A 242 66.69 -17.39 -6.80
C PHE A 242 67.33 -16.83 -5.52
N VAL A 243 66.84 -17.25 -4.35
CA VAL A 243 67.37 -16.85 -3.03
C VAL A 243 68.84 -17.24 -2.89
N LYS A 244 69.22 -18.44 -3.35
CA LYS A 244 70.62 -18.89 -3.38
C LYS A 244 71.48 -18.04 -4.31
N LEU A 245 70.99 -17.65 -5.48
CA LEU A 245 71.70 -16.75 -6.41
C LEU A 245 71.95 -15.37 -5.79
N VAL A 246 70.94 -14.77 -5.15
CA VAL A 246 71.08 -13.48 -4.46
C VAL A 246 72.08 -13.58 -3.30
N LYS A 247 72.03 -14.67 -2.51
CA LYS A 247 73.00 -14.90 -1.44
C LYS A 247 74.43 -15.07 -1.96
N GLU A 248 74.65 -15.90 -2.97
CA GLU A 248 75.98 -16.10 -3.57
C GLU A 248 76.56 -14.79 -4.14
N TYR A 249 75.71 -13.91 -4.67
CA TYR A 249 76.11 -12.58 -5.13
C TYR A 249 76.56 -11.67 -3.98
N LEU A 250 75.77 -11.58 -2.90
CA LEU A 250 76.10 -10.78 -1.72
C LEU A 250 77.36 -11.30 -1.01
N ASP A 251 77.50 -12.62 -0.86
CA ASP A 251 78.67 -13.24 -0.24
C ASP A 251 79.96 -13.00 -1.07
N ARG A 252 79.85 -12.91 -2.42
CA ARG A 252 80.97 -12.52 -3.31
C ARG A 252 81.32 -11.04 -3.25
N LYS A 253 80.35 -10.14 -3.06
CA LYS A 253 80.60 -8.68 -2.93
C LYS A 253 81.27 -8.32 -1.60
N GLY A 254 80.91 -9.03 -0.52
CA GLY A 254 81.51 -8.81 0.81
C GLY A 254 81.13 -7.47 1.44
N ASN A 255 82.00 -6.91 2.28
CA ASN A 255 81.96 -5.54 2.83
C ASN A 255 80.58 -5.01 3.35
N ASN A 256 79.75 -5.89 3.93
CA ASN A 256 78.36 -5.60 4.29
C ASN A 256 77.56 -4.96 3.13
N HIS A 257 77.74 -5.46 1.91
CA HIS A 257 77.03 -5.03 0.72
C HIS A 257 75.55 -5.44 0.80
N HIS A 258 74.65 -4.56 0.35
CA HIS A 258 73.19 -4.76 0.36
C HIS A 258 72.62 -4.77 -1.05
N ILE A 259 71.44 -5.37 -1.21
CA ILE A 259 70.63 -5.29 -2.42
C ILE A 259 69.18 -4.95 -2.07
N VAL A 260 68.58 -4.03 -2.82
CA VAL A 260 67.20 -3.60 -2.61
C VAL A 260 66.43 -3.71 -3.92
N PHE A 261 65.39 -4.54 -3.93
CA PHE A 261 64.41 -4.63 -5.02
C PHE A 261 63.26 -3.67 -4.73
N LEU A 262 63.08 -2.68 -5.60
CA LEU A 262 61.99 -1.69 -5.51
C LEU A 262 60.99 -1.96 -6.64
N VAL A 263 59.86 -2.56 -6.27
CA VAL A 263 58.85 -3.09 -7.19
C VAL A 263 57.63 -2.17 -7.22
N ASP A 264 57.48 -1.40 -8.29
CA ASP A 264 56.32 -0.53 -8.47
C ASP A 264 55.11 -1.31 -9.01
N GLU A 265 53.92 -0.95 -8.52
CA GLU A 265 52.59 -1.47 -8.89
C GLU A 265 52.28 -2.94 -8.54
N ILE A 266 52.98 -3.54 -7.56
CA ILE A 266 52.76 -4.95 -7.15
C ILE A 266 51.29 -5.25 -6.80
N GLY A 267 50.59 -4.31 -6.17
CA GLY A 267 49.20 -4.49 -5.77
C GLY A 267 48.25 -4.68 -6.95
N GLN A 268 48.53 -4.02 -8.09
CA GLN A 268 47.75 -4.15 -9.32
C GLN A 268 48.06 -5.48 -10.03
N TYR A 269 49.33 -5.84 -10.13
CA TYR A 269 49.77 -7.10 -10.72
C TYR A 269 49.22 -8.33 -9.97
N ILE A 270 49.24 -8.30 -8.64
CA ILE A 270 48.60 -9.33 -7.81
C ILE A 270 47.07 -9.29 -8.02
N GLY A 271 46.46 -8.11 -7.88
CA GLY A 271 45.01 -7.93 -7.99
C GLY A 271 44.28 -8.90 -7.06
N ASP A 272 43.43 -9.76 -7.62
CA ASP A 272 42.71 -10.76 -6.84
C ASP A 272 43.43 -12.11 -6.61
N ASP A 273 44.63 -12.32 -7.18
CA ASP A 273 45.29 -13.63 -7.21
C ASP A 273 46.04 -13.97 -5.91
N SER A 274 45.47 -14.86 -5.11
CA SER A 274 46.06 -15.36 -3.87
C SER A 274 47.37 -16.13 -4.06
N LYS A 275 47.60 -16.77 -5.22
CA LYS A 275 48.83 -17.52 -5.49
C LYS A 275 50.02 -16.60 -5.70
N LEU A 276 49.82 -15.46 -6.37
CA LEU A 276 50.86 -14.44 -6.50
C LEU A 276 51.20 -13.81 -5.15
N MET A 277 50.19 -13.54 -4.30
CA MET A 277 50.44 -13.00 -2.95
C MET A 277 51.26 -13.96 -2.09
N LEU A 278 50.93 -15.26 -2.12
CA LEU A 278 51.73 -16.30 -1.46
C LEU A 278 53.16 -16.39 -2.04
N ASN A 279 53.31 -16.26 -3.36
CA ASN A 279 54.64 -16.26 -4.01
C ASN A 279 55.51 -15.08 -3.53
N LEU A 280 54.96 -13.86 -3.42
CA LEU A 280 55.66 -12.70 -2.85
C LEU A 280 56.06 -12.94 -1.39
N GLN A 281 55.16 -13.54 -0.59
CA GLN A 281 55.45 -13.88 0.81
C GLN A 281 56.64 -14.85 0.90
N THR A 282 56.62 -15.97 0.17
CA THR A 282 57.68 -16.99 0.22
C THR A 282 59.03 -16.42 -0.22
N VAL A 283 59.08 -15.62 -1.29
CA VAL A 283 60.33 -14.96 -1.72
C VAL A 283 60.89 -14.04 -0.64
N THR A 284 60.04 -13.24 -0.01
CA THR A 284 60.46 -12.30 1.04
C THR A 284 60.94 -13.04 2.30
N GLU A 285 60.28 -14.14 2.67
CA GLU A 285 60.62 -14.98 3.82
C GLU A 285 61.94 -15.75 3.62
N ASP A 286 62.13 -16.37 2.45
CA ASP A 286 63.36 -17.11 2.14
C ASP A 286 64.57 -16.17 2.00
N LEU A 287 64.41 -14.99 1.37
CA LEU A 287 65.46 -13.96 1.32
C LEU A 287 65.81 -13.44 2.72
N GLY A 288 64.83 -13.13 3.56
CA GLY A 288 65.06 -12.69 4.94
C GLY A 288 65.83 -13.74 5.75
N THR A 289 65.48 -15.01 5.61
CA THR A 289 66.15 -16.13 6.28
C THR A 289 67.58 -16.36 5.77
N ALA A 290 67.79 -16.28 4.45
CA ALA A 290 69.08 -16.58 3.82
C ALA A 290 70.10 -15.43 3.89
N CYS A 291 69.64 -14.18 3.74
CA CYS A 291 70.46 -12.97 3.60
C CYS A 291 70.49 -12.08 4.86
N GLN A 292 69.63 -12.35 5.86
CA GLN A 292 69.73 -11.86 7.24
C GLN A 292 69.92 -10.34 7.41
N GLY A 293 69.27 -9.49 6.62
CA GLY A 293 69.40 -8.02 6.73
C GLY A 293 69.88 -7.32 5.46
N LYS A 294 70.43 -8.08 4.49
CA LYS A 294 71.16 -7.55 3.33
C LYS A 294 70.39 -7.58 2.00
N ALA A 295 69.20 -8.18 1.97
CA ALA A 295 68.36 -8.27 0.78
C ALA A 295 66.94 -7.80 1.12
N TRP A 296 66.53 -6.66 0.57
CA TRP A 296 65.25 -6.01 0.88
C TRP A 296 64.29 -6.04 -0.31
N ILE A 297 63.00 -6.16 -0.01
CA ILE A 297 61.92 -6.04 -1.00
C ILE A 297 61.00 -4.90 -0.57
N VAL A 298 61.00 -3.82 -1.36
CA VAL A 298 60.16 -2.64 -1.19
C VAL A 298 59.13 -2.63 -2.31
N VAL A 299 57.83 -2.57 -1.99
CA VAL A 299 56.77 -2.67 -2.98
C VAL A 299 55.72 -1.58 -2.85
N THR A 300 55.08 -1.18 -3.96
CA THR A 300 53.95 -0.22 -3.94
C THR A 300 52.61 -0.87 -4.28
N SER A 301 51.56 -0.48 -3.54
CA SER A 301 50.19 -0.98 -3.70
C SER A 301 49.17 0.15 -3.58
N GLN A 302 48.00 -0.01 -4.20
CA GLN A 302 46.87 0.91 -3.96
C GLN A 302 46.18 0.64 -2.62
N GLN A 303 46.16 -0.62 -2.18
CA GLN A 303 45.51 -1.06 -0.94
C GLN A 303 46.53 -1.29 0.18
N ASP A 304 46.15 -0.94 1.41
CA ASP A 304 46.87 -1.32 2.62
C ASP A 304 46.85 -2.84 2.76
N ILE A 305 47.99 -3.42 3.16
CA ILE A 305 48.15 -4.88 3.27
C ILE A 305 47.07 -5.51 4.17
N ASP A 306 46.65 -4.82 5.23
CA ASP A 306 45.62 -5.29 6.15
C ASP A 306 44.26 -5.47 5.46
N SER A 307 43.83 -4.49 4.65
CA SER A 307 42.56 -4.55 3.89
C SER A 307 42.49 -5.69 2.86
N ILE A 308 43.64 -6.04 2.26
CA ILE A 308 43.76 -7.16 1.32
C ILE A 308 43.61 -8.49 2.07
N THR A 309 44.10 -8.57 3.30
CA THR A 309 44.12 -9.80 4.10
C THR A 309 42.82 -10.07 4.86
N GLU A 310 42.17 -9.04 5.42
CA GLU A 310 40.87 -9.19 6.12
C GLU A 310 39.76 -9.71 5.18
N THR A 311 39.75 -9.25 3.93
CA THR A 311 38.73 -9.64 2.94
C THR A 311 38.88 -11.06 2.40
N LYS A 312 40.01 -11.75 2.65
CA LYS A 312 40.37 -13.03 2.00
C LYS A 312 40.80 -14.16 2.95
N GLY A 313 40.74 -13.96 4.26
CA GLY A 313 40.78 -15.03 5.26
C GLY A 313 42.13 -15.23 5.99
N ASN A 314 42.11 -16.09 7.01
CA ASN A 314 43.13 -16.18 8.07
C ASN A 314 44.56 -16.56 7.60
N ASP A 315 44.71 -17.16 6.41
CA ASP A 315 46.01 -17.67 5.92
C ASP A 315 47.06 -16.59 5.65
N PHE A 316 46.63 -15.33 5.48
CA PHE A 316 47.53 -14.22 5.19
C PHE A 316 48.10 -13.49 6.42
N SER A 317 47.77 -13.92 7.64
CA SER A 317 48.33 -13.36 8.89
C SER A 317 49.87 -13.39 8.95
N LYS A 318 50.52 -14.27 8.18
CA LYS A 318 52.00 -14.35 8.08
C LYS A 318 52.63 -13.26 7.22
N ILE A 319 52.00 -12.84 6.11
CA ILE A 319 52.58 -11.82 5.22
C ILE A 319 52.70 -10.46 5.94
N GLN A 320 51.72 -10.16 6.79
CA GLN A 320 51.69 -9.01 7.69
C GLN A 320 52.93 -8.91 8.59
N GLY A 321 53.50 -10.04 9.03
CA GLY A 321 54.71 -10.08 9.86
C GLY A 321 56.03 -9.99 9.08
N ARG A 322 56.01 -10.30 7.78
CA ARG A 322 57.17 -10.16 6.88
C ARG A 322 57.28 -8.74 6.30
N PHE A 323 56.14 -8.10 6.05
CA PHE A 323 56.02 -6.68 5.69
C PHE A 323 55.68 -5.81 6.92
N ASP A 324 56.59 -5.80 7.89
CA ASP A 324 56.48 -5.05 9.15
C ASP A 324 56.61 -3.52 8.93
N THR A 325 57.41 -3.12 7.93
CA THR A 325 57.58 -1.71 7.54
C THR A 325 56.46 -1.29 6.60
N ARG A 326 55.34 -0.83 7.18
CA ARG A 326 54.18 -0.30 6.44
C ARG A 326 54.22 1.23 6.42
N LEU A 327 54.17 1.78 5.21
CA LEU A 327 54.24 3.21 4.89
C LEU A 327 53.01 3.57 4.03
N SER A 328 51.92 4.03 4.67
CA SER A 328 50.71 4.44 3.95
C SER A 328 50.80 5.93 3.62
N LEU A 329 50.87 6.28 2.33
CA LEU A 329 50.93 7.67 1.86
C LEU A 329 49.51 8.19 1.61
N SER A 330 49.10 9.12 2.46
CA SER A 330 47.82 9.81 2.39
C SER A 330 47.82 10.98 1.41
N SER A 331 46.65 11.30 0.87
CA SER A 331 46.42 12.51 0.07
C SER A 331 46.20 13.78 0.94
N ALA A 332 46.46 13.73 2.24
CA ALA A 332 46.05 14.78 3.18
C ALA A 332 46.97 16.03 3.19
N ASN A 333 48.21 15.90 2.73
CA ASN A 333 49.26 16.93 2.87
C ASN A 333 49.61 17.65 1.56
N VAL A 334 48.73 17.59 0.55
CA VAL A 334 48.96 18.20 -0.78
C VAL A 334 49.12 19.73 -0.66
N ASP A 335 48.42 20.37 0.28
CA ASP A 335 48.55 21.80 0.55
C ASP A 335 49.96 22.17 1.08
N GLU A 336 50.56 21.35 1.94
CA GLU A 336 51.97 21.51 2.38
C GLU A 336 52.92 21.39 1.19
N VAL A 337 52.69 20.41 0.30
CA VAL A 337 53.48 20.24 -0.93
C VAL A 337 53.36 21.47 -1.83
N ILE A 338 52.15 22.00 -2.06
CA ILE A 338 51.95 23.19 -2.89
C ILE A 338 52.64 24.42 -2.25
N LYS A 339 52.45 24.64 -0.94
CA LYS A 339 53.05 25.77 -0.21
C LYS A 339 54.57 25.78 -0.34
N LYS A 340 55.23 24.64 -0.08
CA LYS A 340 56.70 24.51 -0.17
C LYS A 340 57.23 24.42 -1.60
N ARG A 341 56.55 23.70 -2.52
CA ARG A 341 57.05 23.48 -3.88
C ARG A 341 56.76 24.64 -4.82
N ILE A 342 55.57 25.22 -4.76
CA ILE A 342 55.11 26.25 -5.72
C ILE A 342 55.15 27.63 -5.09
N LEU A 343 54.63 27.79 -3.88
CA LEU A 343 54.32 29.11 -3.30
C LEU A 343 55.38 29.65 -2.34
N GLU A 344 56.50 28.96 -2.16
CA GLU A 344 57.56 29.38 -1.24
C GLU A 344 58.02 30.81 -1.57
N LYS A 345 58.05 31.66 -0.54
CA LYS A 345 58.36 33.10 -0.66
C LYS A 345 59.82 33.37 -0.38
N ASN A 346 60.42 34.30 -1.13
CA ASN A 346 61.68 34.90 -0.72
C ASN A 346 61.46 35.88 0.44
N GLU A 347 62.52 36.25 1.16
CA GLU A 347 62.44 37.03 2.39
C GLU A 347 61.73 38.39 2.20
N VAL A 348 62.08 39.12 1.12
CA VAL A 348 61.47 40.42 0.77
C VAL A 348 59.99 40.28 0.44
N GLY A 349 59.63 39.27 -0.36
CA GLY A 349 58.24 38.96 -0.69
C GLY A 349 57.42 38.59 0.54
N ARG A 350 58.00 37.82 1.47
CA ARG A 350 57.35 37.42 2.72
C ARG A 350 57.03 38.63 3.61
N GLN A 351 58.03 39.46 3.90
CA GLN A 351 57.86 40.70 4.68
C GLN A 351 56.85 41.66 4.04
N THR A 352 56.85 41.78 2.71
CA THR A 352 55.90 42.62 1.98
C THR A 352 54.46 42.12 2.15
N LEU A 353 54.24 40.80 2.08
CA LEU A 353 52.91 40.20 2.25
C LEU A 353 52.40 40.27 3.69
N GLU A 354 53.28 40.12 4.68
CA GLU A 354 52.94 40.30 6.09
C GLU A 354 52.45 41.74 6.36
N LEU A 355 53.15 42.76 5.83
CA LEU A 355 52.73 44.16 5.93
C LEU A 355 51.40 44.47 5.20
N VAL A 356 51.19 43.87 4.03
CA VAL A 356 49.91 43.99 3.29
C VAL A 356 48.76 43.35 4.08
N HIS A 357 49.01 42.22 4.74
CA HIS A 357 48.03 41.60 5.62
C HIS A 357 47.71 42.50 6.82
N ASP A 358 48.72 43.07 7.49
CA ASP A 358 48.51 43.92 8.68
C ASP A 358 47.73 45.21 8.35
N ASP A 359 47.87 45.79 7.14
CA ASP A 359 47.07 46.93 6.67
C ASP A 359 45.65 46.55 6.18
N LYS A 360 45.45 45.31 5.70
CA LYS A 360 44.20 44.88 5.04
C LYS A 360 43.43 43.75 5.73
N ASP A 361 43.85 43.23 6.89
CA ASP A 361 43.24 42.10 7.60
C ASP A 361 41.70 42.21 7.72
N THR A 362 41.20 43.37 8.16
CA THR A 362 39.77 43.61 8.33
C THR A 362 39.02 43.68 6.99
N VAL A 363 39.69 44.15 5.93
CA VAL A 363 39.14 44.22 4.56
C VAL A 363 39.04 42.81 3.97
N ILE A 364 40.13 42.04 4.07
CA ILE A 364 40.21 40.65 3.59
C ILE A 364 39.14 39.77 4.25
N LYS A 365 38.94 39.91 5.58
CA LYS A 365 37.90 39.18 6.33
C LYS A 365 36.46 39.51 5.90
N ASN A 366 36.21 40.74 5.46
CA ASN A 366 34.87 41.18 5.04
C ASN A 366 34.59 40.95 3.55
N LEU A 367 35.62 40.79 2.72
CA LEU A 367 35.46 40.48 1.29
C LEU A 367 34.87 39.08 1.07
N ILE A 368 35.42 38.06 1.75
CA ILE A 368 35.10 36.65 1.51
C ILE A 368 34.16 36.14 2.61
N LEU A 369 32.87 36.08 2.31
CA LEU A 369 31.85 35.56 3.23
C LEU A 369 31.05 34.44 2.57
N PHE A 370 30.87 33.33 3.28
CA PHE A 370 30.10 32.16 2.85
C PHE A 370 28.99 31.86 3.86
N ASN A 371 27.77 31.57 3.38
CA ASN A 371 26.57 31.39 4.22
C ASN A 371 26.10 29.92 4.31
N ASP A 372 26.99 28.97 3.98
CA ASP A 372 26.66 27.55 3.78
C ASP A 372 26.43 26.72 5.05
N GLY A 373 26.73 27.27 6.23
CA GLY A 373 26.76 26.54 7.51
C GLY A 373 27.98 25.63 7.70
N ILE A 374 28.76 25.38 6.65
CA ILE A 374 30.06 24.67 6.71
C ILE A 374 31.18 25.70 6.72
N GLU A 375 31.92 25.77 7.83
CA GLU A 375 33.05 26.70 7.98
C GLU A 375 34.11 26.51 6.87
N LYS A 376 34.55 27.63 6.28
CA LYS A 376 35.61 27.66 5.26
C LYS A 376 36.89 28.23 5.88
N LYS A 377 38.01 27.54 5.69
CA LYS A 377 39.32 28.04 6.13
C LYS A 377 39.68 29.28 5.32
N LEU A 378 39.63 30.45 5.95
CA LEU A 378 40.23 31.68 5.45
C LEU A 378 41.66 31.82 5.98
N TYR A 379 42.30 32.97 5.77
CA TYR A 379 43.63 33.24 6.32
C TYR A 379 43.58 33.26 7.86
N SER A 380 44.44 32.45 8.49
CA SER A 380 44.48 32.32 9.96
C SER A 380 45.42 33.30 10.65
N SER A 381 46.45 33.77 9.95
CA SER A 381 47.49 34.68 10.42
C SER A 381 48.19 35.34 9.23
N ARG A 382 48.98 36.39 9.50
CA ARG A 382 49.86 37.03 8.51
C ARG A 382 50.80 36.02 7.82
N ASP A 383 51.33 35.05 8.58
CA ASP A 383 52.27 34.05 8.06
C ASP A 383 51.54 33.08 7.12
N ASN A 384 50.30 32.71 7.46
CA ASN A 384 49.45 31.90 6.59
C ASN A 384 49.01 32.66 5.32
N PHE A 385 48.79 33.97 5.39
CA PHE A 385 48.59 34.79 4.20
C PHE A 385 49.83 34.79 3.30
N ALA A 386 51.02 35.04 3.86
CA ALA A 386 52.27 35.03 3.12
C ALA A 386 52.57 33.65 2.47
N ASP A 387 52.32 32.54 3.17
CA ASP A 387 52.52 31.18 2.65
C ASP A 387 51.59 30.86 1.46
N VAL A 388 50.34 31.34 1.48
CA VAL A 388 49.28 30.89 0.56
C VAL A 388 49.02 31.86 -0.60
N TYR A 389 49.32 33.15 -0.44
CA TYR A 389 49.15 34.18 -1.47
C TYR A 389 49.85 33.78 -2.81
N PRO A 390 49.22 33.95 -3.99
CA PRO A 390 47.99 34.71 -4.29
C PRO A 390 46.67 33.93 -4.17
N PHE A 391 46.66 32.78 -3.47
CA PHE A 391 45.46 31.95 -3.25
C PHE A 391 44.83 32.20 -1.87
N ILE A 392 43.61 31.67 -1.67
CA ILE A 392 42.89 31.68 -0.40
C ILE A 392 42.81 30.24 0.14
N PRO A 393 42.99 29.96 1.46
CA PRO A 393 43.11 28.58 1.96
C PRO A 393 41.93 27.64 1.66
N TYR A 394 40.69 28.14 1.54
CA TYR A 394 39.54 27.30 1.18
C TYR A 394 39.66 26.71 -0.23
N GLN A 395 40.37 27.38 -1.15
CA GLN A 395 40.45 27.00 -2.56
C GLN A 395 41.12 25.64 -2.75
N PHE A 396 42.06 25.26 -1.87
CA PHE A 396 42.75 23.98 -1.90
C PHE A 396 41.79 22.81 -1.67
N ASN A 397 41.02 22.90 -0.56
CA ASN A 397 40.00 21.91 -0.22
C ASN A 397 38.88 21.89 -1.27
N LEU A 398 38.41 23.07 -1.70
CA LEU A 398 37.34 23.17 -2.69
C LEU A 398 37.77 22.54 -4.02
N LEU A 399 38.97 22.84 -4.52
CA LEU A 399 39.51 22.27 -5.76
C LEU A 399 39.70 20.74 -5.66
N ALA A 400 40.05 20.22 -4.49
CA ALA A 400 40.07 18.78 -4.23
C ALA A 400 38.69 18.13 -4.39
N SER A 401 37.65 18.78 -3.85
CA SER A 401 36.25 18.36 -4.04
C SER A 401 35.82 18.47 -5.50
N VAL A 402 36.15 19.55 -6.21
CA VAL A 402 35.86 19.71 -7.66
C VAL A 402 36.45 18.55 -8.46
N LEU A 403 37.74 18.25 -8.30
CA LEU A 403 38.41 17.16 -9.00
C LEU A 403 37.78 15.79 -8.68
N THR A 404 37.42 15.56 -7.42
CA THR A 404 36.73 14.33 -6.98
C THR A 404 35.34 14.20 -7.61
N SER A 405 34.60 15.30 -7.69
CA SER A 405 33.27 15.35 -8.28
C SER A 405 33.28 15.18 -9.80
N ILE A 406 34.24 15.80 -10.49
CA ILE A 406 34.45 15.59 -11.94
C ILE A 406 34.85 14.14 -12.23
N ARG A 407 35.73 13.53 -11.41
CA ARG A 407 36.09 12.11 -11.53
C ARG A 407 34.91 11.15 -11.33
N THR A 408 33.94 11.51 -10.51
CA THR A 408 32.76 10.66 -10.21
C THR A 408 31.59 10.86 -11.16
N HIS A 409 31.43 12.04 -11.77
CA HIS A 409 30.30 12.37 -12.65
C HIS A 409 30.69 12.46 -14.14
N GLY A 410 31.97 12.66 -14.47
CA GLY A 410 32.47 12.72 -15.83
C GLY A 410 32.72 11.34 -16.43
N ALA A 411 32.30 11.11 -17.67
CA ALA A 411 32.51 9.85 -18.39
C ALA A 411 33.99 9.57 -18.74
N SER A 412 34.88 10.56 -18.63
CA SER A 412 36.32 10.47 -18.94
C SER A 412 37.15 9.82 -17.82
N GLY A 413 36.66 8.70 -17.30
CA GLY A 413 37.29 7.92 -16.23
C GLY A 413 38.49 7.11 -16.72
N LYS A 414 39.62 7.78 -17.03
CA LYS A 414 40.96 7.15 -17.08
C LYS A 414 42.14 8.13 -17.06
N HIS A 415 42.02 9.32 -17.64
CA HIS A 415 43.14 10.29 -17.69
C HIS A 415 43.16 11.29 -16.52
N LEU A 416 41.99 11.61 -15.95
CA LEU A 416 41.87 12.46 -14.74
C LEU A 416 42.13 11.67 -13.43
N ALA A 417 42.97 10.63 -13.51
CA ALA A 417 43.24 9.72 -12.41
C ALA A 417 44.09 10.36 -11.30
N GLU A 418 44.90 11.37 -11.63
CA GLU A 418 45.94 11.94 -10.77
C GLU A 418 45.47 13.21 -10.04
N GLY A 419 44.59 13.06 -9.04
CA GLY A 419 43.97 14.20 -8.33
C GLY A 419 44.96 15.23 -7.76
N GLU A 420 46.05 14.77 -7.16
CA GLU A 420 47.05 15.65 -6.51
C GLU A 420 47.95 16.39 -7.51
N ARG A 421 48.32 15.70 -8.60
CA ARG A 421 49.15 16.27 -9.68
C ARG A 421 48.33 17.24 -10.53
N SER A 422 47.05 16.92 -10.76
CA SER A 422 46.07 17.85 -11.34
C SER A 422 45.99 19.11 -10.49
N MET A 423 45.82 18.99 -9.17
CA MET A 423 45.76 20.14 -8.26
C MET A 423 47.03 21.02 -8.33
N LEU A 424 48.22 20.41 -8.32
CA LEU A 424 49.50 21.12 -8.50
C LEU A 424 49.57 21.88 -9.83
N ALA A 425 49.17 21.25 -10.94
CA ALA A 425 49.16 21.88 -12.27
C ALA A 425 48.18 23.06 -12.33
N LEU A 426 46.94 22.88 -11.86
CA LEU A 426 45.90 23.91 -11.85
C LEU A 426 46.29 25.14 -11.03
N LEU A 427 46.91 24.93 -9.86
CA LEU A 427 47.42 26.02 -9.02
C LEU A 427 48.62 26.72 -9.66
N LYS A 428 49.56 25.97 -10.26
CA LYS A 428 50.69 26.56 -11.00
C LYS A 428 50.21 27.43 -12.16
N GLU A 429 49.37 26.90 -13.04
CA GLU A 429 48.88 27.63 -14.22
C GLU A 429 48.09 28.88 -13.85
N SER A 430 47.27 28.80 -12.79
CA SER A 430 46.53 29.96 -12.29
C SER A 430 47.46 31.01 -11.65
N ALA A 431 48.52 30.59 -10.96
CA ALA A 431 49.54 31.51 -10.45
C ALA A 431 50.33 32.21 -11.58
N VAL A 432 50.68 31.46 -12.63
CA VAL A 432 51.37 31.98 -13.82
C VAL A 432 50.51 33.05 -14.52
N LYS A 433 49.19 32.87 -14.62
CA LYS A 433 48.28 33.88 -15.19
C LYS A 433 48.27 35.22 -14.45
N VAL A 434 48.49 35.22 -13.13
CA VAL A 434 48.54 36.46 -12.33
C VAL A 434 49.97 36.95 -12.08
N MET A 435 51.01 36.27 -12.58
CA MET A 435 52.41 36.53 -12.20
C MET A 435 52.90 37.96 -12.51
N ASN A 436 52.37 38.59 -13.57
CA ASN A 436 52.71 39.96 -13.99
C ASN A 436 51.75 41.03 -13.44
N LYS A 437 50.80 40.65 -12.55
CA LYS A 437 49.91 41.59 -11.86
C LYS A 437 50.55 42.08 -10.55
N GLU A 438 50.03 43.19 -10.02
CA GLU A 438 50.50 43.77 -8.77
C GLU A 438 50.06 42.98 -7.52
N ILE A 439 50.86 43.08 -6.46
CA ILE A 439 50.48 42.60 -5.11
C ILE A 439 49.15 43.24 -4.70
N GLY A 440 48.25 42.40 -4.17
CA GLY A 440 46.85 42.75 -3.93
C GLY A 440 45.90 41.97 -4.85
N THR A 441 46.37 41.49 -6.00
CA THR A 441 45.60 40.57 -6.84
C THR A 441 45.45 39.21 -6.15
N ILE A 442 44.28 38.60 -6.22
CA ILE A 442 43.96 37.25 -5.76
C ILE A 442 43.58 36.41 -6.99
N VAL A 443 43.84 35.11 -6.98
CA VAL A 443 43.30 34.20 -8.01
C VAL A 443 41.81 33.91 -7.73
N PRO A 444 40.87 34.34 -8.59
CA PRO A 444 39.45 34.00 -8.45
C PRO A 444 39.21 32.55 -8.87
N PHE A 445 38.20 31.89 -8.31
CA PHE A 445 38.00 30.45 -8.43
C PHE A 445 37.63 30.00 -9.86
N ASN A 446 37.07 30.88 -10.69
CA ASN A 446 36.84 30.61 -12.12
C ASN A 446 38.15 30.41 -12.91
N MET A 447 39.28 30.96 -12.47
CA MET A 447 40.54 30.87 -13.22
C MET A 447 41.09 29.44 -13.26
N PHE A 448 40.75 28.61 -12.26
CA PHE A 448 41.05 27.18 -12.25
C PHE A 448 40.33 26.39 -13.35
N TYR A 449 39.17 26.86 -13.81
CA TYR A 449 38.45 26.21 -14.92
C TYR A 449 39.32 26.16 -16.18
N ASP A 450 39.97 27.26 -16.53
CA ASP A 450 40.72 27.36 -17.78
C ASP A 450 41.91 26.40 -17.85
N ALA A 451 42.54 26.13 -16.71
CA ALA A 451 43.61 25.13 -16.59
C ALA A 451 43.03 23.70 -16.61
N LEU A 452 41.82 23.54 -16.09
CA LEU A 452 41.07 22.28 -16.08
C LEU A 452 40.43 21.95 -17.44
N GLU A 453 40.20 22.94 -18.29
CA GLU A 453 39.54 22.85 -19.60
C GLU A 453 40.24 21.87 -20.56
N GLN A 454 41.56 21.69 -20.43
CA GLN A 454 42.35 20.74 -21.23
C GLN A 454 42.07 19.27 -20.88
N PHE A 455 41.52 19.02 -19.68
CA PHE A 455 41.24 17.69 -19.14
C PHE A 455 39.75 17.33 -19.17
N LEU A 456 38.88 18.26 -19.61
CA LEU A 456 37.44 18.05 -19.73
C LEU A 456 37.05 17.37 -21.04
N ASP A 457 36.01 16.55 -20.96
CA ASP A 457 35.34 15.98 -22.13
C ASP A 457 34.57 17.06 -22.93
N HIS A 458 34.41 16.82 -24.23
CA HIS A 458 33.85 17.77 -25.19
C HIS A 458 32.41 18.20 -24.84
N SER A 459 31.65 17.32 -24.18
CA SER A 459 30.30 17.57 -23.67
C SER A 459 30.23 18.68 -22.61
N HIS A 460 31.25 18.81 -21.76
CA HIS A 460 31.31 19.85 -20.74
C HIS A 460 31.98 21.14 -21.25
N LYS A 461 32.98 21.01 -22.12
CA LYS A 461 33.66 22.14 -22.77
C LYS A 461 32.75 22.88 -23.77
N GLY A 462 31.90 22.15 -24.51
CA GLY A 462 31.06 22.72 -25.56
C GLY A 462 30.10 23.82 -25.07
N VAL A 463 29.50 23.65 -23.88
CA VAL A 463 28.58 24.63 -23.27
C VAL A 463 29.29 25.98 -23.06
N ILE A 464 30.46 25.96 -22.42
CA ILE A 464 31.20 27.17 -22.04
C ILE A 464 31.86 27.82 -23.26
N SER A 465 32.34 27.03 -24.23
CA SER A 465 32.81 27.56 -25.52
C SER A 465 31.70 28.32 -26.25
N ARG A 466 30.52 27.70 -26.43
CA ARG A 466 29.37 28.36 -27.09
C ARG A 466 28.87 29.58 -26.33
N ALA A 467 29.00 29.61 -25.00
CA ALA A 467 28.69 30.80 -24.21
C ALA A 467 29.68 31.95 -24.49
N GLY A 468 30.96 31.65 -24.72
CA GLY A 468 31.98 32.62 -25.15
C GLY A 468 31.79 33.15 -26.57
N ASP A 469 31.23 32.33 -27.47
CA ASP A 469 30.90 32.69 -28.85
C ASP A 469 29.52 33.37 -28.99
N ASN A 470 28.70 33.41 -27.93
CA ASN A 470 27.36 33.97 -27.96
C ASN A 470 27.39 35.51 -27.88
N GLY A 471 27.09 36.19 -28.99
CA GLY A 471 27.09 37.65 -29.07
C GLY A 471 26.09 38.40 -28.16
N TYR A 472 25.17 37.72 -27.48
CA TYR A 472 24.35 38.32 -26.41
C TYR A 472 25.08 38.34 -25.05
N LEU A 473 25.96 37.37 -24.78
CA LEU A 473 26.73 37.26 -23.54
C LEU A 473 28.12 37.88 -23.66
N ASN A 474 28.75 37.76 -24.83
CA ASN A 474 30.07 38.28 -25.14
C ASN A 474 30.05 39.15 -26.41
N PRO A 475 29.41 40.33 -26.40
CA PRO A 475 29.24 41.15 -27.62
C PRO A 475 30.57 41.64 -28.24
N THR A 476 31.63 41.72 -27.43
CA THR A 476 32.97 42.14 -27.85
C THR A 476 33.89 40.97 -28.21
N HIS A 477 33.44 39.72 -28.07
CA HIS A 477 34.24 38.50 -28.21
C HIS A 477 35.55 38.54 -27.40
N GLU A 478 35.51 39.14 -26.21
CA GLU A 478 36.65 39.21 -25.31
C GLU A 478 36.99 37.84 -24.72
N ARG A 479 38.29 37.58 -24.56
CA ARG A 479 38.80 36.31 -24.02
C ARG A 479 38.46 36.11 -22.53
N GLU A 480 38.25 37.20 -21.78
CA GLU A 480 37.85 37.19 -20.37
C GLU A 480 36.47 37.85 -20.16
N CYS A 481 35.43 37.33 -20.80
CA CYS A 481 34.06 37.79 -20.58
C CYS A 481 33.57 37.49 -19.14
N PHE A 482 33.00 38.50 -18.47
CA PHE A 482 32.50 38.37 -17.09
C PHE A 482 31.40 37.32 -16.94
N ASP A 483 30.39 37.31 -17.83
CA ASP A 483 29.28 36.35 -17.76
C ASP A 483 29.76 34.91 -17.97
N VAL A 484 30.74 34.70 -18.85
CA VAL A 484 31.38 33.39 -19.05
C VAL A 484 32.18 32.99 -17.81
N ASN A 485 32.81 33.94 -17.11
CA ASN A 485 33.49 33.67 -15.84
C ASN A 485 32.51 33.31 -14.71
N VAL A 486 31.30 33.92 -14.64
CA VAL A 486 30.22 33.45 -13.75
C VAL A 486 29.85 32.00 -14.08
N LEU A 487 29.67 31.68 -15.37
CA LEU A 487 29.33 30.33 -15.82
C LEU A 487 30.41 29.29 -15.49
N LYS A 488 31.70 29.65 -15.63
CA LYS A 488 32.84 28.82 -15.20
C LYS A 488 32.81 28.56 -13.69
N THR A 489 32.54 29.57 -12.86
CA THR A 489 32.37 29.40 -11.41
C THR A 489 31.27 28.38 -11.10
N LEU A 490 30.10 28.52 -11.72
CA LEU A 490 28.97 27.61 -11.53
C LEU A 490 29.28 26.17 -11.97
N PHE A 491 29.99 25.99 -13.08
CA PHE A 491 30.46 24.67 -13.52
C PHE A 491 31.37 24.03 -12.47
N MET A 492 32.38 24.77 -11.99
CA MET A 492 33.35 24.26 -11.01
C MET A 492 32.67 23.76 -9.74
N ILE A 493 31.60 24.41 -9.28
CA ILE A 493 30.90 24.03 -8.04
C ILE A 493 29.67 23.11 -8.25
N LYS A 494 29.28 22.80 -9.49
CA LYS A 494 28.01 22.09 -9.81
C LYS A 494 27.78 20.81 -9.01
N TYR A 495 28.82 20.00 -8.86
CA TYR A 495 28.76 18.68 -8.24
C TYR A 495 29.43 18.65 -6.85
N VAL A 496 29.67 19.82 -6.25
CA VAL A 496 30.31 19.98 -4.94
C VAL A 496 29.23 20.24 -3.90
N LYS A 497 29.13 19.39 -2.87
CA LYS A 497 28.09 19.51 -1.83
C LYS A 497 28.45 20.53 -0.75
N GLU A 498 29.74 20.86 -0.67
CA GLU A 498 30.33 21.68 0.37
C GLU A 498 30.02 23.17 0.20
N ILE A 499 29.53 23.62 -0.95
CA ILE A 499 29.30 25.05 -1.24
C ILE A 499 27.96 25.20 -1.97
N LYS A 500 27.10 26.14 -1.55
CA LYS A 500 25.84 26.42 -2.26
C LYS A 500 26.10 27.46 -3.33
N ALA A 501 25.58 27.25 -4.53
CA ALA A 501 25.71 28.19 -5.64
C ALA A 501 24.69 29.34 -5.53
N ASN A 502 24.75 30.14 -4.45
CA ASN A 502 23.95 31.36 -4.30
C ASN A 502 24.76 32.63 -4.62
N ILE A 503 24.09 33.78 -4.72
CA ILE A 503 24.72 35.04 -5.15
C ILE A 503 25.91 35.42 -4.26
N GLU A 504 25.76 35.36 -2.94
CA GLU A 504 26.83 35.75 -2.00
C GLU A 504 28.08 34.88 -2.14
N ASN A 505 27.89 33.56 -2.25
CA ASN A 505 28.97 32.60 -2.41
C ASN A 505 29.64 32.72 -3.80
N ILE A 506 28.87 32.94 -4.87
CA ILE A 506 29.41 33.16 -6.22
C ILE A 506 30.23 34.46 -6.25
N THR A 507 29.76 35.54 -5.63
CA THR A 507 30.55 36.77 -5.42
C THR A 507 31.87 36.44 -4.72
N SER A 508 31.82 35.73 -3.58
CA SER A 508 33.02 35.36 -2.80
C SER A 508 34.00 34.47 -3.58
N LEU A 509 33.53 33.64 -4.52
CA LEU A 509 34.38 32.84 -5.41
C LEU A 509 35.01 33.64 -6.55
N MET A 510 34.44 34.80 -6.93
CA MET A 510 34.86 35.62 -8.07
C MET A 510 35.74 36.82 -7.70
N ILE A 511 36.09 36.99 -6.42
CA ILE A 511 36.99 38.05 -5.94
C ILE A 511 38.38 37.91 -6.57
N SER A 512 38.86 39.00 -7.16
CA SER A 512 40.08 39.07 -7.96
C SER A 512 41.15 40.01 -7.38
N ASN A 513 40.78 40.86 -6.43
CA ASN A 513 41.68 41.77 -5.73
C ASN A 513 41.22 42.00 -4.28
N ILE A 514 42.17 42.24 -3.37
CA ILE A 514 41.92 42.62 -1.97
C ILE A 514 41.12 43.93 -1.86
N ASN A 515 41.19 44.79 -2.88
CA ASN A 515 40.49 46.08 -2.93
C ASN A 515 39.19 46.03 -3.77
N ASP A 516 38.69 44.86 -4.16
CA ASP A 516 37.43 44.74 -4.90
C ASP A 516 36.22 45.18 -4.05
N ASP A 517 35.34 46.02 -4.62
CA ASP A 517 34.06 46.36 -3.98
C ASP A 517 33.08 45.18 -4.09
N ARG A 518 32.87 44.49 -2.96
CA ARG A 518 31.98 43.33 -2.84
C ARG A 518 30.53 43.64 -3.23
N VAL A 519 30.04 44.86 -2.97
CA VAL A 519 28.65 45.25 -3.30
C VAL A 519 28.52 45.42 -4.81
N ALA A 520 29.45 46.15 -5.43
CA ALA A 520 29.48 46.33 -6.88
C ALA A 520 29.68 44.99 -7.62
N LEU A 521 30.50 44.08 -7.09
CA LEU A 521 30.68 42.75 -7.64
C LEU A 521 29.41 41.90 -7.52
N THR A 522 28.70 41.97 -6.39
CA THR A 522 27.42 41.27 -6.17
C THR A 522 26.36 41.69 -7.20
N SER A 523 26.20 42.99 -7.46
CA SER A 523 25.27 43.46 -8.49
C SER A 523 25.64 42.96 -9.89
N LYS A 524 26.94 42.95 -10.24
CA LYS A 524 27.40 42.39 -11.53
C LYS A 524 27.13 40.89 -11.64
N VAL A 525 27.36 40.11 -10.58
CA VAL A 525 27.06 38.68 -10.52
C VAL A 525 25.57 38.43 -10.72
N GLU A 526 24.70 39.19 -10.04
CA GLU A 526 23.25 39.05 -10.18
C GLU A 526 22.77 39.34 -11.62
N GLU A 527 23.29 40.39 -12.26
CA GLU A 527 23.00 40.68 -13.67
C GLU A 527 23.51 39.59 -14.62
N GLY A 528 24.73 39.08 -14.40
CA GLY A 528 25.30 37.99 -15.19
C GLY A 528 24.45 36.73 -15.08
N LEU A 529 24.02 36.35 -13.87
CA LEU A 529 23.10 35.23 -13.64
C LEU A 529 21.75 35.43 -14.37
N LYS A 530 21.17 36.63 -14.35
CA LYS A 530 19.96 36.95 -15.14
C LYS A 530 20.16 36.75 -16.64
N ARG A 531 21.32 37.14 -17.19
CA ARG A 531 21.67 36.93 -18.61
C ARG A 531 21.90 35.45 -18.94
N LEU A 532 22.57 34.69 -18.07
CA LEU A 532 22.81 33.25 -18.24
C LEU A 532 21.53 32.40 -18.16
N ILE A 533 20.60 32.74 -17.25
CA ILE A 533 19.28 32.10 -17.16
C ILE A 533 18.49 32.33 -18.45
N ARG A 534 18.49 33.56 -18.99
CA ARG A 534 17.81 33.90 -20.24
C ARG A 534 18.32 33.11 -21.46
N GLN A 535 19.55 32.61 -21.42
CA GLN A 535 20.16 31.78 -22.47
C GLN A 535 20.02 30.26 -22.21
N THR A 536 19.27 29.88 -21.16
CA THR A 536 19.12 28.49 -20.68
C THR A 536 20.47 27.82 -20.34
N LEU A 537 21.50 28.58 -19.93
CA LEU A 537 22.81 28.02 -19.52
C LEU A 537 22.85 27.70 -18.02
N VAL A 538 21.96 28.32 -17.25
CA VAL A 538 21.85 28.23 -15.80
C VAL A 538 20.37 28.11 -15.42
N GLN A 539 20.05 27.24 -14.47
CA GLN A 539 18.72 27.13 -13.86
C GLN A 539 18.75 27.74 -12.45
N LYS A 540 17.67 28.40 -12.02
CA LYS A 540 17.49 28.88 -10.64
C LYS A 540 16.48 27.99 -9.91
N ASN A 541 16.90 27.37 -8.81
CA ASN A 541 16.08 26.55 -7.92
C ASN A 541 16.10 27.18 -6.52
N GLY A 542 15.02 27.88 -6.15
CA GLY A 542 15.01 28.74 -4.96
C GLY A 542 16.14 29.78 -5.05
N ASP A 543 17.02 29.83 -4.04
CA ASP A 543 18.17 30.75 -4.02
C ASP A 543 19.46 30.17 -4.65
N ILE A 544 19.40 28.95 -5.23
CA ILE A 544 20.54 28.24 -5.79
C ILE A 544 20.53 28.30 -7.32
N TYR A 545 21.68 28.59 -7.92
CA TYR A 545 21.90 28.66 -9.36
C TYR A 545 22.71 27.44 -9.81
N VAL A 546 22.22 26.68 -10.78
CA VAL A 546 22.81 25.41 -11.23
C VAL A 546 23.23 25.51 -12.69
N PHE A 547 24.48 25.17 -12.99
CA PHE A 547 24.99 25.06 -14.37
C PHE A 547 24.30 23.92 -15.12
N LEU A 548 23.84 24.16 -16.34
CA LEU A 548 23.18 23.16 -17.18
C LEU A 548 24.12 22.55 -18.22
N THR A 549 24.24 21.23 -18.24
CA THR A 549 24.92 20.48 -19.33
C THR A 549 24.07 20.48 -20.59
N ASP A 550 24.64 20.21 -21.77
CA ASP A 550 23.87 20.13 -23.03
C ASP A 550 22.63 19.24 -22.94
N GLU A 551 22.80 18.04 -22.37
CA GLU A 551 21.72 17.08 -22.10
C GLU A 551 20.60 17.70 -21.23
N GLU A 552 20.94 18.46 -20.19
CA GLU A 552 19.98 19.14 -19.31
C GLU A 552 19.35 20.39 -19.95
N GLN A 553 20.07 21.11 -20.83
CA GLN A 553 19.54 22.25 -21.57
C GLN A 553 18.51 21.82 -22.61
N GLU A 554 18.76 20.72 -23.32
CA GLU A 554 17.80 20.12 -24.23
C GLU A 554 16.54 19.67 -23.47
N ILE A 555 16.71 19.00 -22.33
CA ILE A 555 15.60 18.61 -21.44
C ILE A 555 14.81 19.83 -20.95
N ASN A 556 15.47 20.89 -20.49
CA ASN A 556 14.77 22.10 -20.02
C ASN A 556 14.00 22.80 -21.14
N ARG A 557 14.58 22.94 -22.35
CA ARG A 557 13.86 23.47 -23.52
C ARG A 557 12.70 22.57 -23.94
N ALA A 558 12.85 21.24 -23.84
CA ALA A 558 11.78 20.28 -24.10
C ALA A 558 10.65 20.36 -23.06
N ILE A 559 10.96 20.66 -21.79
CA ILE A 559 9.98 20.94 -20.73
C ILE A 559 9.27 22.27 -20.96
N GLU A 560 10.01 23.36 -21.22
CA GLU A 560 9.45 24.70 -21.47
C GLU A 560 8.51 24.73 -22.70
N SER A 561 8.81 23.92 -23.71
CA SER A 561 7.95 23.76 -24.91
C SER A 561 6.71 22.88 -24.70
N GLN A 562 6.52 22.27 -23.51
CA GLN A 562 5.29 21.52 -23.22
C GLN A 562 4.10 22.48 -23.09
N ASN A 563 3.12 22.30 -23.97
CA ASN A 563 1.85 23.02 -23.90
C ASN A 563 1.00 22.51 -22.73
N VAL A 564 0.92 23.30 -21.65
CA VAL A 564 0.01 23.10 -20.52
C VAL A 564 -1.20 24.02 -20.69
N ASN A 565 -2.39 23.42 -20.78
CA ASN A 565 -3.63 24.17 -20.93
C ASN A 565 -4.05 24.78 -19.59
N SER A 566 -4.59 26.00 -19.56
CA SER A 566 -5.18 26.59 -18.33
C SER A 566 -6.24 25.67 -17.71
N SER A 567 -6.92 24.89 -18.56
CA SER A 567 -7.84 23.80 -18.18
C SER A 567 -7.26 22.75 -17.23
N GLU A 568 -5.97 22.43 -17.37
CA GLU A 568 -5.25 21.43 -16.57
C GLU A 568 -4.73 22.05 -15.28
N VAL A 569 -4.24 23.30 -15.35
CA VAL A 569 -3.83 24.10 -14.18
C VAL A 569 -4.97 24.24 -13.18
N ILE A 570 -6.16 24.67 -13.64
CA ILE A 570 -7.35 24.81 -12.78
C ILE A 570 -7.77 23.45 -12.20
N GLY A 571 -7.64 22.36 -12.96
CA GLY A 571 -7.88 21.00 -12.46
C GLY A 571 -6.94 20.64 -11.31
N LYS A 572 -5.65 20.98 -11.42
CA LYS A 572 -4.65 20.71 -10.37
C LYS A 572 -4.79 21.65 -9.16
N VAL A 573 -5.16 22.92 -9.36
CA VAL A 573 -5.58 23.82 -8.27
C VAL A 573 -6.76 23.22 -7.51
N SER A 574 -7.79 22.75 -8.23
CA SER A 574 -8.97 22.13 -7.62
C SER A 574 -8.61 20.90 -6.76
N GLU A 575 -7.67 20.08 -7.22
CA GLU A 575 -7.13 18.94 -6.46
C GLU A 575 -6.42 19.39 -5.18
N LEU A 576 -5.51 20.37 -5.27
CA LEU A 576 -4.75 20.88 -4.12
C LEU A 576 -5.64 21.54 -3.06
N ILE A 577 -6.74 22.18 -3.47
CA ILE A 577 -7.74 22.71 -2.54
C ILE A 577 -8.57 21.57 -1.94
N PHE A 578 -9.32 20.82 -2.76
CA PHE A 578 -10.42 19.99 -2.27
C PHE A 578 -10.05 18.56 -1.83
N ASP A 579 -8.85 18.07 -2.14
CA ASP A 579 -8.28 16.84 -1.57
C ASP A 579 -7.08 17.17 -0.64
N GLY A 580 -6.84 18.46 -0.30
CA GLY A 580 -5.64 18.93 0.40
C GLY A 580 -5.87 20.01 1.46
N LEU A 581 -6.15 21.24 1.06
CA LEU A 581 -6.30 22.39 1.97
C LEU A 581 -7.70 22.46 2.65
N TYR A 582 -8.72 21.86 2.02
CA TYR A 582 -10.10 21.81 2.51
C TYR A 582 -10.82 20.55 1.97
N ASP A 583 -10.58 19.40 2.61
CA ASP A 583 -11.17 18.07 2.24
C ASP A 583 -12.63 17.87 2.74
N GLU A 584 -13.26 18.91 3.29
CA GLU A 584 -14.67 18.84 3.65
C GLU A 584 -15.55 18.80 2.39
N LYS A 585 -16.38 17.77 2.30
CA LYS A 585 -17.38 17.56 1.22
C LYS A 585 -18.82 17.82 1.69
N LYS A 586 -19.00 18.00 3.00
CA LYS A 586 -20.27 18.27 3.67
C LYS A 586 -20.01 19.16 4.87
N TYR A 587 -20.68 20.31 4.89
CA TYR A 587 -20.65 21.23 6.02
C TYR A 587 -21.52 20.70 7.16
N ARG A 588 -21.00 20.69 8.39
CA ARG A 588 -21.71 20.23 9.59
C ARG A 588 -22.24 21.44 10.38
N TYR A 589 -23.55 21.66 10.34
CA TYR A 589 -24.17 22.83 10.97
C TYR A 589 -24.09 22.73 12.51
N PRO A 590 -23.50 23.71 13.24
CA PRO A 590 -23.14 23.53 14.66
C PRO A 590 -24.29 23.19 15.63
N ALA A 591 -25.54 23.56 15.31
CA ALA A 591 -26.68 23.28 16.16
C ALA A 591 -26.90 21.76 16.37
N PHE A 592 -27.49 21.40 17.51
CA PHE A 592 -27.88 20.02 17.82
C PHE A 592 -26.72 19.00 17.69
N ASN A 593 -25.56 19.33 18.25
CA ASN A 593 -24.31 18.55 18.17
C ASN A 593 -23.92 18.17 16.73
N GLY A 594 -24.20 19.04 15.76
CA GLY A 594 -23.80 18.82 14.38
C GLY A 594 -24.54 17.67 13.69
N ARG A 595 -25.81 17.44 14.02
CA ARG A 595 -26.63 16.39 13.39
C ARG A 595 -26.93 16.68 11.91
N TYR A 596 -27.06 17.95 11.55
CA TYR A 596 -27.39 18.37 10.18
C TYR A 596 -26.12 18.55 9.36
N THR A 597 -26.05 17.87 8.22
CA THR A 597 -24.92 17.94 7.28
C THR A 597 -25.38 18.29 5.88
N PHE A 598 -24.79 19.33 5.30
CA PHE A 598 -25.17 19.87 4.00
C PHE A 598 -24.03 19.65 3.00
N ALA A 599 -24.29 18.83 1.98
CA ALA A 599 -23.35 18.67 0.87
C ALA A 599 -23.36 19.93 -0.01
N PHE A 600 -22.21 20.27 -0.57
CA PHE A 600 -22.04 21.41 -1.48
C PHE A 600 -21.26 21.01 -2.73
N ASN A 601 -21.49 21.73 -3.82
CA ASN A 601 -20.69 21.61 -5.04
C ASN A 601 -19.36 22.34 -4.83
N GLN A 602 -18.29 21.80 -5.41
CA GLN A 602 -16.91 22.27 -5.29
C GLN A 602 -16.46 22.73 -6.67
N VAL A 603 -16.34 24.04 -6.86
CA VAL A 603 -16.08 24.68 -8.15
C VAL A 603 -14.88 25.62 -8.03
N VAL A 604 -13.95 25.55 -8.97
CA VAL A 604 -12.86 26.54 -9.13
C VAL A 604 -13.01 27.19 -10.49
N ASP A 605 -13.06 28.51 -10.53
CA ASP A 605 -13.44 29.30 -11.70
C ASP A 605 -14.72 28.70 -12.33
N ASP A 606 -14.78 28.44 -13.63
CA ASP A 606 -15.96 27.84 -14.26
C ASP A 606 -15.92 26.30 -14.34
N LYS A 607 -15.10 25.65 -13.51
CA LYS A 607 -14.88 24.20 -13.56
C LYS A 607 -15.32 23.49 -12.29
N PRO A 608 -16.27 22.53 -12.37
CA PRO A 608 -16.56 21.66 -11.25
C PRO A 608 -15.40 20.69 -11.02
N TYR A 609 -15.01 20.48 -9.77
CA TYR A 609 -13.85 19.64 -9.43
C TYR A 609 -14.07 18.16 -9.80
N LYS A 610 -15.28 17.63 -9.56
CA LYS A 610 -15.66 16.25 -9.85
C LYS A 610 -17.01 16.23 -10.58
N ALA A 611 -17.16 15.33 -11.56
CA ALA A 611 -18.43 15.15 -12.26
C ALA A 611 -19.54 14.63 -11.32
N ASN A 612 -20.80 14.92 -11.64
CA ASN A 612 -22.00 14.55 -10.87
C ASN A 612 -22.16 15.24 -9.49
N GLN A 613 -21.80 16.52 -9.39
CA GLN A 613 -22.18 17.36 -8.25
C GLN A 613 -23.47 18.12 -8.55
N SER A 614 -24.55 17.81 -7.82
CA SER A 614 -25.89 18.41 -8.01
C SER A 614 -26.54 18.75 -6.65
N ASN A 615 -25.78 19.39 -5.77
CA ASN A 615 -26.22 19.85 -4.46
C ASN A 615 -26.82 21.27 -4.55
N ASP A 616 -27.65 21.63 -3.57
CA ASP A 616 -28.33 22.94 -3.56
C ASP A 616 -27.38 24.12 -3.22
N ILE A 617 -26.25 23.85 -2.53
CA ILE A 617 -25.20 24.83 -2.18
C ILE A 617 -24.00 24.67 -3.13
N THR A 618 -23.35 25.77 -3.50
CA THR A 618 -22.06 25.74 -4.23
C THR A 618 -20.98 26.58 -3.53
N LEU A 619 -19.80 25.99 -3.30
CA LEU A 619 -18.57 26.71 -2.95
C LEU A 619 -17.80 26.96 -4.26
N LYS A 620 -17.78 28.23 -4.72
CA LYS A 620 -17.06 28.66 -5.93
C LYS A 620 -15.85 29.50 -5.51
N ILE A 621 -14.67 29.04 -5.90
CA ILE A 621 -13.39 29.69 -5.61
C ILE A 621 -12.90 30.34 -6.90
N LEU A 622 -12.63 31.64 -6.87
CA LEU A 622 -12.15 32.41 -8.02
C LEU A 622 -10.64 32.62 -7.91
N THR A 623 -9.89 32.09 -8.87
CA THR A 623 -8.45 32.29 -9.02
C THR A 623 -8.17 33.59 -9.80
N PRO A 624 -6.95 34.16 -9.73
CA PRO A 624 -6.58 35.39 -10.44
C PRO A 624 -6.73 35.37 -11.97
N ASN A 625 -6.92 34.20 -12.57
CA ASN A 625 -7.16 34.04 -14.01
C ASN A 625 -8.66 33.91 -14.35
N SER A 626 -9.57 34.11 -13.40
CA SER A 626 -11.02 34.09 -13.63
C SER A 626 -11.50 35.38 -14.31
N ASP A 627 -12.22 35.24 -15.43
CA ASP A 627 -12.91 36.37 -16.10
C ASP A 627 -14.05 36.97 -15.24
N GLU A 628 -14.43 36.32 -14.12
CA GLU A 628 -15.45 36.82 -13.16
C GLU A 628 -14.86 37.71 -12.04
N LEU A 629 -13.54 37.90 -11.97
CA LEU A 629 -12.93 38.84 -11.03
C LEU A 629 -13.11 40.30 -11.49
N VAL A 630 -14.30 40.84 -11.21
CA VAL A 630 -14.69 42.23 -11.49
C VAL A 630 -14.58 43.07 -10.19
N ASP A 631 -15.59 43.87 -9.84
CA ASP A 631 -15.60 44.74 -8.67
C ASP A 631 -16.34 44.12 -7.46
N ASP A 632 -16.14 44.71 -6.28
CA ASP A 632 -16.79 44.30 -5.02
C ASP A 632 -18.33 44.34 -5.14
N ALA A 633 -18.89 45.18 -6.02
CA ALA A 633 -20.33 45.25 -6.29
C ALA A 633 -20.85 44.06 -7.11
N THR A 634 -20.14 43.66 -8.17
CA THR A 634 -20.52 42.50 -9.01
C THR A 634 -20.37 41.19 -8.24
N LEU A 635 -19.31 41.02 -7.44
CA LEU A 635 -19.13 39.82 -6.62
C LEU A 635 -20.23 39.69 -5.55
N ARG A 636 -20.66 40.79 -4.93
CA ARG A 636 -21.85 40.80 -4.07
C ARG A 636 -23.11 40.40 -4.84
N LEU A 637 -23.37 40.98 -6.01
CA LEU A 637 -24.54 40.67 -6.82
C LEU A 637 -24.60 39.17 -7.20
N LEU A 638 -23.48 38.60 -7.64
CA LEU A 638 -23.36 37.18 -7.96
C LEU A 638 -23.64 36.28 -6.75
N SER A 639 -23.11 36.63 -5.57
CA SER A 639 -23.38 35.92 -4.29
C SER A 639 -24.81 36.09 -3.76
N GLY A 640 -25.56 37.09 -4.24
CA GLY A 640 -26.94 37.36 -3.85
C GLY A 640 -27.98 36.73 -4.78
N GLN A 641 -27.65 36.55 -6.06
CA GLN A 641 -28.51 35.88 -7.05
C GLN A 641 -28.36 34.35 -7.04
N SER A 642 -27.23 33.85 -6.55
CA SER A 642 -26.86 32.43 -6.57
C SER A 642 -26.77 31.88 -5.14
N ASN A 643 -27.14 30.62 -4.93
CA ASN A 643 -26.92 29.93 -3.65
C ASN A 643 -25.45 29.47 -3.51
N ASN A 644 -24.51 30.42 -3.62
CA ASN A 644 -23.08 30.15 -3.58
C ASN A 644 -22.33 30.95 -2.50
N VAL A 645 -21.23 30.35 -2.05
CA VAL A 645 -20.15 31.04 -1.32
C VAL A 645 -19.08 31.36 -2.35
N LEU A 646 -18.80 32.64 -2.57
CA LEU A 646 -17.73 33.10 -3.45
C LEU A 646 -16.48 33.39 -2.63
N VAL A 647 -15.39 32.67 -2.91
CA VAL A 647 -14.07 32.91 -2.31
C VAL A 647 -13.17 33.51 -3.39
N ALA A 648 -12.97 34.83 -3.36
CA ALA A 648 -12.12 35.54 -4.30
C ALA A 648 -10.69 35.66 -3.75
N MET A 649 -9.73 35.05 -4.44
CA MET A 649 -8.30 35.15 -4.12
C MET A 649 -7.75 36.56 -4.43
N PRO A 650 -6.68 37.02 -3.76
CA PRO A 650 -5.90 38.18 -4.20
C PRO A 650 -5.23 37.91 -5.56
N ASP A 651 -4.83 38.97 -6.29
CA ASP A 651 -4.11 38.87 -7.59
C ASP A 651 -2.63 38.47 -7.40
N ASP A 652 -2.40 37.31 -6.76
CA ASP A 652 -1.10 36.63 -6.70
C ASP A 652 -1.11 35.41 -7.64
N ARG A 653 -0.28 35.47 -8.69
CA ARG A 653 -0.18 34.44 -9.72
C ARG A 653 0.88 33.38 -9.41
N SER A 654 1.65 33.55 -8.33
CA SER A 654 2.81 32.71 -8.01
C SER A 654 2.46 31.22 -7.93
N PHE A 655 1.32 30.87 -7.32
CA PHE A 655 0.88 29.47 -7.25
C PHE A 655 0.48 28.88 -8.61
N LEU A 656 -0.06 29.70 -9.54
CA LEU A 656 -0.48 29.26 -10.87
C LEU A 656 0.71 28.95 -11.76
N ASP A 657 1.75 29.77 -11.68
CA ASP A 657 2.98 29.57 -12.46
C ASP A 657 3.78 28.36 -11.95
N GLU A 658 3.86 28.13 -10.63
CA GLU A 658 4.48 26.89 -10.11
C GLU A 658 3.71 25.62 -10.49
N ILE A 659 2.36 25.64 -10.46
CA ILE A 659 1.55 24.52 -10.93
C ILE A 659 1.75 24.28 -12.43
N ARG A 660 1.80 25.35 -13.24
CA ARG A 660 2.08 25.25 -14.68
C ARG A 660 3.43 24.59 -14.92
N SER A 661 4.50 25.05 -14.25
CA SER A 661 5.84 24.48 -14.38
C SER A 661 5.90 23.01 -13.93
N ALA A 662 5.23 22.66 -12.83
CA ALA A 662 5.13 21.26 -12.39
C ALA A 662 4.42 20.37 -13.42
N LEU A 663 3.33 20.85 -14.04
CA LEU A 663 2.61 20.12 -15.10
C LEU A 663 3.41 19.99 -16.40
N GLN A 664 4.27 20.97 -16.73
CA GLN A 664 5.19 20.87 -17.88
C GLN A 664 6.21 19.73 -17.65
N ILE A 665 6.81 19.66 -16.46
CA ILE A 665 7.72 18.58 -16.07
C ILE A 665 7.00 17.22 -16.09
N GLU A 666 5.77 17.16 -15.56
CA GLU A 666 4.97 15.93 -15.54
C GLU A 666 4.65 15.42 -16.95
N LYS A 667 4.26 16.31 -17.87
CA LYS A 667 4.03 15.97 -19.29
C LYS A 667 5.29 15.43 -19.95
N PHE A 668 6.42 16.13 -19.79
CA PHE A 668 7.69 15.69 -20.34
C PHE A 668 8.07 14.28 -19.88
N ILE A 669 7.98 14.01 -18.56
CA ILE A 669 8.30 12.69 -17.98
C ILE A 669 7.38 11.59 -18.53
N ARG A 670 6.08 11.88 -18.77
CA ARG A 670 5.10 10.91 -19.27
C ARG A 670 5.26 10.60 -20.76
N TYR A 671 5.60 11.57 -21.60
CA TYR A 671 5.68 11.39 -23.06
C TYR A 671 7.03 10.84 -23.54
N ASP A 672 8.16 11.24 -22.94
CA ASP A 672 9.51 10.89 -23.42
C ASP A 672 10.03 9.52 -22.91
N ALA A 673 9.14 8.54 -22.82
CA ALA A 673 9.46 7.17 -22.36
C ALA A 673 10.19 6.31 -23.42
N THR A 674 10.28 6.78 -24.67
CA THR A 674 10.77 6.00 -25.83
C THR A 674 12.25 6.18 -26.18
N ASN A 675 12.94 7.20 -25.67
CA ASN A 675 14.37 7.41 -25.96
C ASN A 675 15.26 6.77 -24.87
N ALA A 676 15.81 5.60 -25.21
CA ALA A 676 16.63 4.79 -24.29
C ALA A 676 18.12 5.16 -24.36
N ILE A 677 18.55 6.09 -23.48
CA ILE A 677 19.96 6.28 -23.11
C ILE A 677 20.06 6.33 -21.58
N THR A 678 20.92 5.51 -20.99
CA THR A 678 21.00 5.28 -19.52
C THR A 678 21.31 6.54 -18.69
N LYS A 679 21.91 7.57 -19.28
CA LYS A 679 22.10 8.87 -18.62
C LYS A 679 20.81 9.66 -18.34
N PHE A 680 19.70 9.39 -19.05
CA PHE A 680 18.46 10.14 -18.86
C PHE A 680 17.74 9.80 -17.56
N GLU A 681 17.99 8.63 -16.95
CA GLU A 681 17.27 8.22 -15.73
C GLU A 681 17.60 9.11 -14.52
N THR A 682 18.87 9.45 -14.31
CA THR A 682 19.28 10.33 -13.20
C THR A 682 18.73 11.74 -13.35
N ILE A 683 18.68 12.28 -14.57
CA ILE A 683 18.09 13.59 -14.84
C ILE A 683 16.56 13.54 -14.69
N LYS A 684 15.90 12.45 -15.12
CA LYS A 684 14.46 12.23 -14.89
C LYS A 684 14.11 12.14 -13.40
N GLU A 685 14.91 11.46 -12.58
CA GLU A 685 14.72 11.46 -11.12
C GLU A 685 14.93 12.85 -10.50
N ALA A 686 15.96 13.60 -10.91
CA ALA A 686 16.14 14.98 -10.47
C ALA A 686 14.93 15.87 -10.83
N LYS A 687 14.37 15.71 -12.04
CA LYS A 687 13.16 16.43 -12.47
C LYS A 687 11.90 15.97 -11.74
N LYS A 688 11.79 14.70 -11.31
CA LYS A 688 10.71 14.26 -10.39
C LYS A 688 10.82 14.92 -9.02
N VAL A 689 12.03 15.16 -8.51
CA VAL A 689 12.24 15.91 -7.25
C VAL A 689 11.83 17.38 -7.43
N GLU A 690 12.31 18.05 -8.49
CA GLU A 690 11.92 19.44 -8.81
C GLU A 690 10.39 19.57 -8.94
N MET A 691 9.73 18.63 -9.62
CA MET A 691 8.27 18.59 -9.75
C MET A 691 7.57 18.49 -8.38
N ARG A 692 8.13 17.77 -7.41
CA ARG A 692 7.56 17.70 -6.04
C ARG A 692 7.77 19.01 -5.29
N GLU A 693 8.98 19.57 -5.32
CA GLU A 693 9.30 20.85 -4.66
C GLU A 693 8.43 22.01 -5.18
N ARG A 694 8.19 22.06 -6.50
CA ARG A 694 7.26 23.04 -7.11
C ARG A 694 5.80 22.82 -6.68
N ASN A 695 5.33 21.58 -6.59
CA ASN A 695 3.98 21.28 -6.08
C ASN A 695 3.84 21.65 -4.59
N GLU A 696 4.86 21.46 -3.76
CA GLU A 696 4.86 21.89 -2.36
C GLU A 696 4.88 23.42 -2.24
N SER A 697 5.72 24.09 -3.02
CA SER A 697 5.78 25.57 -3.07
C SER A 697 4.44 26.17 -3.53
N ALA A 698 3.84 25.61 -4.60
CA ALA A 698 2.50 25.98 -5.05
C ALA A 698 1.45 25.81 -3.95
N LYS A 699 1.51 24.73 -3.16
CA LYS A 699 0.59 24.48 -2.04
C LYS A 699 0.76 25.51 -0.92
N ILE A 700 1.98 25.99 -0.67
CA ILE A 700 2.26 27.06 0.30
C ILE A 700 1.64 28.39 -0.19
N PHE A 701 1.98 28.84 -1.41
CA PHE A 701 1.43 30.08 -1.98
C PHE A 701 -0.10 30.06 -2.09
N LEU A 702 -0.69 28.92 -2.49
CA LEU A 702 -2.13 28.72 -2.52
C LEU A 702 -2.77 28.77 -1.12
N SER A 703 -2.08 28.26 -0.10
CA SER A 703 -2.52 28.35 1.30
C SER A 703 -2.51 29.79 1.81
N GLU A 704 -1.50 30.59 1.46
CA GLU A 704 -1.45 32.01 1.82
C GLU A 704 -2.53 32.82 1.07
N SER A 705 -2.66 32.62 -0.24
CA SER A 705 -3.73 33.22 -1.05
C SER A 705 -5.13 32.93 -0.49
N LEU A 706 -5.40 31.71 -0.01
CA LEU A 706 -6.68 31.36 0.64
C LEU A 706 -6.88 31.95 2.03
N LYS A 707 -5.82 32.24 2.78
CA LYS A 707 -5.90 32.96 4.07
C LYS A 707 -6.22 34.43 3.88
N GLU A 708 -5.77 35.03 2.78
CA GLU A 708 -6.03 36.45 2.44
C GLU A 708 -7.29 36.65 1.57
N ALA A 709 -7.80 35.58 0.93
CA ALA A 709 -8.99 35.61 0.08
C ALA A 709 -10.20 36.27 0.77
N THR A 710 -10.95 37.08 0.02
CA THR A 710 -12.20 37.68 0.48
C THR A 710 -13.37 36.72 0.20
N ILE A 711 -14.25 36.56 1.19
CA ILE A 711 -15.43 35.68 1.08
C ILE A 711 -16.72 36.50 1.03
N TYR A 712 -17.57 36.22 0.04
CA TYR A 712 -18.90 36.82 -0.15
C TYR A 712 -20.00 35.76 -0.05
N VAL A 713 -21.09 36.11 0.63
CA VAL A 713 -22.28 35.26 0.82
C VAL A 713 -23.53 36.13 0.87
N GLY A 714 -24.50 35.86 0.00
CA GLY A 714 -25.84 36.48 0.07
C GLY A 714 -25.87 37.99 -0.15
N GLY A 715 -24.91 38.55 -0.89
CA GLY A 715 -24.77 40.00 -1.10
C GLY A 715 -23.84 40.72 -0.12
N ASP A 716 -23.35 40.02 0.91
CA ASP A 716 -22.47 40.58 1.94
C ASP A 716 -21.04 40.03 1.87
N LYS A 717 -20.07 40.87 2.24
CA LYS A 717 -18.69 40.47 2.54
C LYS A 717 -18.59 39.99 3.99
N ILE A 718 -18.04 38.80 4.22
CA ILE A 718 -17.87 38.24 5.57
C ILE A 718 -16.56 38.72 6.19
N GLN A 719 -16.62 39.21 7.43
CA GLN A 719 -15.46 39.51 8.26
C GLN A 719 -15.27 38.38 9.28
N THR A 720 -14.21 37.59 9.09
CA THR A 720 -13.84 36.45 9.94
C THR A 720 -12.63 36.79 10.79
N ASN A 721 -12.66 36.55 12.10
CA ASN A 721 -11.50 36.79 12.97
C ASN A 721 -10.46 35.65 12.93
N SER A 722 -10.83 34.48 12.40
CA SER A 722 -9.91 33.34 12.23
C SER A 722 -9.00 33.50 11.02
N LYS A 723 -7.74 33.07 11.14
CA LYS A 723 -6.79 32.92 10.02
C LYS A 723 -6.76 31.49 9.45
N ASP A 724 -7.57 30.57 9.96
CA ASP A 724 -7.65 29.20 9.47
C ASP A 724 -8.62 29.07 8.29
N ILE A 725 -8.19 28.44 7.20
CA ILE A 725 -8.94 28.35 5.93
C ILE A 725 -10.27 27.63 6.14
N SER A 726 -10.25 26.45 6.77
CA SER A 726 -11.44 25.63 7.00
C SER A 726 -12.45 26.36 7.87
N THR A 727 -12.01 27.01 8.95
CA THR A 727 -12.86 27.80 9.84
C THR A 727 -13.55 28.94 9.07
N ARG A 728 -12.82 29.70 8.25
CA ARG A 728 -13.39 30.82 7.47
C ARG A 728 -14.44 30.38 6.46
N ILE A 729 -14.16 29.29 5.72
CA ILE A 729 -15.10 28.71 4.76
C ILE A 729 -16.32 28.13 5.48
N ASN A 730 -16.15 27.50 6.64
CA ASN A 730 -17.24 26.93 7.43
C ASN A 730 -18.11 28.00 8.12
N GLU A 731 -17.57 29.16 8.52
CA GLU A 731 -18.36 30.32 8.94
C GLU A 731 -19.21 30.86 7.78
N ALA A 732 -18.65 30.92 6.57
CA ALA A 732 -19.35 31.38 5.37
C ALA A 732 -20.47 30.44 4.92
N LEU A 733 -20.19 29.13 4.86
CA LEU A 733 -21.19 28.09 4.61
C LEU A 733 -22.27 28.10 5.71
N GLY A 734 -21.93 28.40 6.96
CA GLY A 734 -22.90 28.57 8.04
C GLY A 734 -23.87 29.74 7.84
N LYS A 735 -23.37 30.90 7.39
CA LYS A 735 -24.23 32.05 7.02
C LYS A 735 -25.13 31.74 5.83
N LEU A 736 -24.60 31.02 4.82
CA LEU A 736 -25.41 30.60 3.67
C LEU A 736 -26.49 29.59 4.08
N VAL A 737 -26.14 28.57 4.88
CA VAL A 737 -27.07 27.54 5.37
C VAL A 737 -28.18 28.14 6.22
N SER A 738 -27.87 29.04 7.15
CA SER A 738 -28.89 29.70 7.99
C SER A 738 -29.85 30.59 7.19
N THR A 739 -29.38 31.22 6.11
CA THR A 739 -30.21 32.02 5.19
C THR A 739 -31.08 31.11 4.31
N MET A 740 -30.45 30.11 3.68
CA MET A 740 -31.07 29.19 2.73
C MET A 740 -32.05 28.20 3.38
N TYR A 741 -31.75 27.75 4.60
CA TYR A 741 -32.56 26.82 5.38
C TYR A 741 -33.14 27.49 6.65
N HIS A 742 -33.68 28.70 6.50
CA HIS A 742 -34.24 29.46 7.63
C HIS A 742 -35.34 28.72 8.41
N LYS A 743 -36.11 27.80 7.77
CA LYS A 743 -37.10 26.95 8.44
C LYS A 743 -36.50 25.74 9.16
N LEU A 744 -35.19 25.51 9.11
CA LEU A 744 -34.51 24.50 9.94
C LEU A 744 -34.78 24.73 11.44
N THR A 745 -34.94 26.00 11.83
CA THR A 745 -35.31 26.44 13.18
C THR A 745 -36.69 25.95 13.66
N TYR A 746 -37.51 25.37 12.78
CA TYR A 746 -38.82 24.80 13.16
C TYR A 746 -38.69 23.43 13.84
N ILE A 747 -37.48 22.84 13.85
CA ILE A 747 -37.12 21.73 14.72
C ILE A 747 -36.52 22.30 15.99
N ASP A 748 -37.29 22.26 17.09
CA ASP A 748 -36.84 22.61 18.44
C ASP A 748 -36.19 21.41 19.16
N THR A 749 -36.61 20.19 18.84
CA THR A 749 -36.26 18.96 19.56
C THR A 749 -35.83 17.87 18.60
N VAL A 750 -34.63 17.33 18.82
CA VAL A 750 -33.97 16.28 18.03
C VAL A 750 -34.70 14.94 18.21
N MET A 751 -35.15 14.31 17.12
CA MET A 751 -35.89 13.04 17.15
C MET A 751 -35.13 11.90 16.47
N ASN A 752 -34.92 10.78 17.16
CA ASN A 752 -34.22 9.60 16.67
C ASN A 752 -35.20 8.44 16.40
N GLU A 753 -34.72 7.33 15.81
CA GLU A 753 -35.56 6.14 15.65
C GLU A 753 -36.05 5.53 16.98
N SER A 754 -35.31 5.72 18.08
CA SER A 754 -35.77 5.37 19.44
C SER A 754 -37.06 6.10 19.80
N ASP A 755 -37.19 7.33 19.32
CA ASP A 755 -38.22 8.28 19.72
C ASP A 755 -39.47 8.09 18.84
N ILE A 756 -39.27 7.62 17.60
CA ILE A 756 -40.33 7.01 16.78
C ILE A 756 -40.84 5.71 17.43
N ARG A 757 -39.95 4.85 17.98
CA ARG A 757 -40.37 3.61 18.68
C ARG A 757 -41.10 3.89 20.00
N SER A 758 -40.67 4.88 20.78
CA SER A 758 -41.37 5.25 22.01
C SER A 758 -42.73 5.89 21.72
N LEU A 759 -42.85 6.66 20.63
CA LEU A 759 -44.13 7.25 20.20
C LEU A 759 -45.25 6.21 20.07
N PHE A 760 -44.98 5.02 19.51
CA PHE A 760 -45.97 3.95 19.43
C PHE A 760 -46.14 3.15 20.75
N LYS A 761 -45.05 2.91 21.50
CA LYS A 761 -45.11 2.17 22.79
C LYS A 761 -45.82 2.90 23.93
N SER A 762 -45.91 4.23 23.87
CA SER A 762 -46.56 5.05 24.91
C SER A 762 -48.09 4.89 24.89
N ASN A 763 -48.56 3.82 25.55
CA ASN A 763 -49.95 3.63 25.94
C ASN A 763 -50.26 4.46 27.19
N ASN A 764 -51.33 5.25 27.12
CA ASN A 764 -51.83 6.17 28.15
C ASN A 764 -50.88 7.34 28.49
N GLU A 765 -51.04 8.47 27.77
CA GLU A 765 -50.90 9.76 28.44
C GLU A 765 -52.05 9.91 29.45
N GLN A 766 -51.73 9.54 30.69
CA GLN A 766 -52.49 9.87 31.88
C GLN A 766 -52.68 11.40 31.90
N LEU A 767 -53.90 11.91 32.12
CA LEU A 767 -54.15 13.35 32.23
C LEU A 767 -53.28 13.95 33.35
N THR A 768 -52.16 14.57 32.99
CA THR A 768 -51.31 15.33 33.90
C THR A 768 -51.93 16.70 34.11
N LEU A 769 -52.53 16.88 35.28
CA LEU A 769 -53.14 18.14 35.71
C LEU A 769 -52.05 19.17 36.08
N GLY A 770 -51.24 19.61 35.12
CA GLY A 770 -50.16 20.56 35.38
C GLY A 770 -49.27 20.87 34.17
N GLY A 771 -49.46 22.06 33.59
CA GLY A 771 -48.55 22.65 32.59
C GLY A 771 -48.86 22.27 31.15
N VAL A 772 -49.08 23.28 30.30
CA VAL A 772 -49.13 23.11 28.84
C VAL A 772 -47.70 22.87 28.36
N SER A 773 -47.27 21.61 28.28
CA SER A 773 -46.09 21.26 27.49
C SER A 773 -46.44 21.46 26.02
N GLN A 774 -45.79 22.39 25.34
CA GLN A 774 -45.93 22.49 23.89
C GLN A 774 -45.47 21.17 23.25
N PRO A 775 -46.15 20.68 22.20
CA PRO A 775 -45.70 19.50 21.49
C PRO A 775 -44.38 19.82 20.78
N PRO A 776 -43.36 18.95 20.88
CA PRO A 776 -42.08 19.22 20.23
C PRO A 776 -42.24 19.32 18.71
N ASN A 777 -41.50 20.25 18.10
CA ASN A 777 -41.50 20.54 16.67
C ASN A 777 -42.85 21.03 16.10
N GLU A 778 -43.64 21.77 16.88
CA GLU A 778 -45.00 22.22 16.52
C GLU A 778 -45.08 22.94 15.15
N LEU A 779 -44.09 23.79 14.85
CA LEU A 779 -44.03 24.54 13.58
C LEU A 779 -43.76 23.62 12.38
N ALA A 780 -42.88 22.63 12.54
CA ALA A 780 -42.59 21.65 11.49
C ALA A 780 -43.79 20.71 11.25
N LEU A 781 -44.50 20.32 12.32
CA LEU A 781 -45.74 19.52 12.21
C LEU A 781 -46.81 20.24 11.39
N LYS A 782 -47.03 21.54 11.63
CA LYS A 782 -48.00 22.36 10.88
C LYS A 782 -47.65 22.48 9.39
N GLU A 783 -46.37 22.66 9.06
CA GLU A 783 -45.90 22.76 7.67
C GLU A 783 -46.01 21.44 6.90
N VAL A 784 -45.66 20.30 7.53
CA VAL A 784 -45.83 18.97 6.94
C VAL A 784 -47.32 18.67 6.71
N LYS A 785 -48.16 18.93 7.73
CA LYS A 785 -49.60 18.74 7.63
C LYS A 785 -50.23 19.59 6.53
N GLY A 786 -49.99 20.91 6.52
CA GLY A 786 -50.55 21.82 5.52
C GLY A 786 -50.15 21.49 4.07
N TYR A 787 -48.97 20.89 3.86
CA TYR A 787 -48.60 20.39 2.53
C TYR A 787 -49.35 19.12 2.13
N ILE A 788 -49.59 18.20 3.07
CA ILE A 788 -50.42 17.00 2.85
C ILE A 788 -51.88 17.43 2.59
N ASP A 789 -52.40 18.40 3.36
CA ASP A 789 -53.74 18.98 3.19
C ASP A 789 -53.92 19.54 1.78
N MET A 790 -53.03 20.44 1.33
CA MET A 790 -53.06 21.06 0.01
C MET A 790 -53.02 20.04 -1.14
N ASN A 791 -52.28 18.94 -0.99
CA ASN A 791 -52.25 17.87 -1.99
C ASN A 791 -53.51 17.00 -1.94
N THR A 792 -54.06 16.74 -0.75
CA THR A 792 -55.30 15.97 -0.57
C THR A 792 -56.51 16.72 -1.13
N GLU A 793 -56.59 18.04 -0.94
CA GLU A 793 -57.58 18.92 -1.59
C GLU A 793 -57.53 18.87 -3.13
N ARG A 794 -56.36 18.58 -3.69
CA ARG A 794 -56.14 18.37 -5.15
C ARG A 794 -56.36 16.93 -5.59
N HIS A 795 -56.88 16.07 -4.71
CA HIS A 795 -57.06 14.62 -4.91
C HIS A 795 -55.75 13.87 -5.22
N LEU A 796 -54.62 14.33 -4.67
CA LEU A 796 -53.30 13.73 -4.87
C LEU A 796 -52.75 13.10 -3.59
N LYS A 797 -52.57 11.77 -3.63
CA LYS A 797 -51.83 11.00 -2.63
C LYS A 797 -50.36 11.42 -2.60
N THR A 798 -49.88 11.88 -1.43
CA THR A 798 -48.48 12.30 -1.27
C THR A 798 -47.61 11.11 -0.83
N SER A 799 -46.65 10.69 -1.66
CA SER A 799 -45.70 9.65 -1.24
C SER A 799 -44.73 10.17 -0.16
N ILE A 800 -44.24 9.31 0.73
CA ILE A 800 -43.19 9.71 1.69
C ILE A 800 -41.91 10.16 0.96
N LYS A 801 -41.59 9.63 -0.23
CA LYS A 801 -40.52 10.16 -1.11
C LYS A 801 -40.78 11.61 -1.51
N THR A 802 -42.02 12.00 -1.79
CA THR A 802 -42.41 13.39 -2.12
C THR A 802 -42.23 14.31 -0.92
N LEU A 803 -42.57 13.88 0.30
CA LEU A 803 -42.30 14.63 1.52
C LEU A 803 -40.79 14.79 1.75
N LEU A 804 -40.02 13.69 1.69
CA LEU A 804 -38.57 13.72 1.85
C LEU A 804 -37.92 14.67 0.82
N ASN A 805 -38.26 14.55 -0.46
CA ASN A 805 -37.74 15.43 -1.52
C ASN A 805 -38.03 16.92 -1.30
N ARG A 806 -39.08 17.28 -0.55
CA ARG A 806 -39.45 18.68 -0.25
C ARG A 806 -38.81 19.18 1.05
N PHE A 807 -38.89 18.39 2.14
CA PHE A 807 -38.47 18.82 3.47
C PHE A 807 -36.97 18.60 3.77
N LEU A 808 -36.26 17.79 2.97
CA LEU A 808 -34.79 17.76 2.98
C LEU A 808 -34.16 18.93 2.21
N LYS A 809 -34.92 19.61 1.35
CA LYS A 809 -34.46 20.74 0.53
C LYS A 809 -34.71 22.09 1.22
N SER A 810 -34.12 23.15 0.66
CA SER A 810 -34.42 24.54 1.05
C SER A 810 -35.92 24.80 0.86
N PRO A 811 -36.61 25.48 1.79
CA PRO A 811 -36.06 26.21 2.94
C PRO A 811 -35.97 25.43 4.28
N TYR A 812 -36.19 24.12 4.32
CA TYR A 812 -36.33 23.35 5.57
C TYR A 812 -35.04 22.63 5.98
N GLY A 813 -34.46 21.78 5.12
CA GLY A 813 -33.17 21.12 5.39
C GLY A 813 -33.21 20.05 6.50
N PHE A 814 -34.37 19.46 6.76
CA PHE A 814 -34.55 18.42 7.78
C PHE A 814 -33.85 17.11 7.38
N VAL A 815 -33.46 16.27 8.34
CA VAL A 815 -32.95 14.91 8.04
C VAL A 815 -34.08 13.89 7.93
N GLU A 816 -33.84 12.77 7.21
CA GLU A 816 -34.84 11.72 6.94
C GLU A 816 -35.61 11.29 8.22
N VAL A 817 -34.91 11.13 9.34
CA VAL A 817 -35.47 10.67 10.62
C VAL A 817 -36.44 11.66 11.26
N ASP A 818 -36.20 12.98 11.14
CA ASP A 818 -37.14 13.97 11.68
C ASP A 818 -38.42 14.02 10.83
N VAL A 819 -38.30 13.93 9.50
CA VAL A 819 -39.47 13.84 8.61
C VAL A 819 -40.28 12.56 8.91
N TRP A 820 -39.62 11.43 9.14
CA TRP A 820 -40.30 10.20 9.58
C TRP A 820 -40.99 10.35 10.92
N TRP A 821 -40.38 11.03 11.90
CA TRP A 821 -41.00 11.30 13.19
C TRP A 821 -42.21 12.23 13.07
N LEU A 822 -42.13 13.30 12.28
CA LEU A 822 -43.23 14.22 12.03
C LEU A 822 -44.43 13.48 11.40
N VAL A 823 -44.18 12.60 10.42
CA VAL A 823 -45.22 11.77 9.81
C VAL A 823 -45.75 10.71 10.79
N ALA A 824 -44.90 10.08 11.60
CA ALA A 824 -45.33 9.13 12.64
C ALA A 824 -46.24 9.79 13.69
N LYS A 825 -45.90 11.01 14.12
CA LYS A 825 -46.68 11.82 15.07
C LYS A 825 -48.04 12.22 14.49
N LEU A 826 -48.08 12.76 13.27
CA LEU A 826 -49.34 13.08 12.58
C LEU A 826 -50.23 11.84 12.36
N PHE A 827 -49.65 10.67 12.11
CA PHE A 827 -50.38 9.41 11.99
C PHE A 827 -50.94 8.93 13.34
N LYS A 828 -50.14 8.96 14.42
CA LYS A 828 -50.61 8.62 15.78
C LYS A 828 -51.72 9.57 16.26
N ASP A 829 -51.60 10.86 15.96
CA ASP A 829 -52.59 11.88 16.35
C ASP A 829 -53.85 11.85 15.45
N GLY A 830 -53.93 10.91 14.50
CA GLY A 830 -55.09 10.67 13.65
C GLY A 830 -55.37 11.79 12.65
N ASP A 831 -54.37 12.60 12.28
CA ASP A 831 -54.49 13.70 11.32
C ASP A 831 -54.24 13.26 9.87
N ILE A 832 -53.48 12.18 9.65
CA ILE A 832 -53.18 11.64 8.32
C ILE A 832 -53.48 10.13 8.27
N ALA A 833 -53.78 9.63 7.07
CA ALA A 833 -53.93 8.22 6.77
C ALA A 833 -52.76 7.72 5.92
N LEU A 834 -52.31 6.49 6.17
CA LEU A 834 -51.21 5.84 5.47
C LEU A 834 -51.74 4.70 4.59
N PHE A 835 -51.19 4.54 3.38
CA PHE A 835 -51.60 3.51 2.42
C PHE A 835 -50.39 2.81 1.79
N ILE A 836 -50.49 1.51 1.57
CA ILE A 836 -49.52 0.72 0.81
C ILE A 836 -50.27 -0.13 -0.20
N ASN A 837 -49.91 -0.04 -1.48
CA ASN A 837 -50.59 -0.73 -2.59
C ASN A 837 -52.12 -0.51 -2.59
N ASN A 838 -52.59 0.70 -2.23
CA ASN A 838 -54.00 1.06 -2.00
C ASN A 838 -54.73 0.34 -0.84
N GLU A 839 -54.02 -0.37 0.04
CA GLU A 839 -54.56 -0.82 1.33
C GLU A 839 -54.25 0.18 2.45
N ALA A 840 -55.23 0.45 3.30
CA ALA A 840 -55.07 1.30 4.48
C ALA A 840 -54.18 0.62 5.54
N VAL A 841 -53.12 1.32 5.94
CA VAL A 841 -52.30 0.98 7.10
C VAL A 841 -52.96 1.60 8.32
N THR A 842 -53.44 0.74 9.23
CA THR A 842 -54.07 1.14 10.50
C THR A 842 -53.28 0.56 11.65
N LEU A 843 -53.42 1.14 12.85
CA LEU A 843 -52.88 0.59 14.11
C LEU A 843 -53.49 -0.79 14.51
N LEU A 844 -54.34 -1.36 13.65
CA LEU A 844 -55.15 -2.56 13.89
C LEU A 844 -54.85 -3.67 12.89
N SER A 845 -54.42 -3.32 11.68
CA SER A 845 -54.11 -4.25 10.58
C SER A 845 -52.63 -4.62 10.48
N ARG A 846 -51.75 -3.88 11.19
CA ARG A 846 -50.29 -3.98 11.13
C ARG A 846 -49.69 -3.78 12.51
N SER A 847 -48.56 -4.42 12.79
CA SER A 847 -47.86 -4.23 14.07
C SER A 847 -47.15 -2.87 14.11
N GLU A 848 -46.90 -2.34 15.31
CA GLU A 848 -46.13 -1.10 15.51
C GLU A 848 -44.76 -1.17 14.80
N GLU A 849 -44.09 -2.33 14.84
CA GLU A 849 -42.82 -2.53 14.14
C GLU A 849 -42.95 -2.56 12.61
N GLU A 850 -44.04 -3.10 12.06
CA GLU A 850 -44.31 -3.02 10.62
C GLU A 850 -44.53 -1.57 10.16
N ILE A 851 -45.28 -0.78 10.94
CA ILE A 851 -45.56 0.64 10.65
C ILE A 851 -44.26 1.46 10.66
N ILE A 852 -43.39 1.24 11.66
CA ILE A 852 -42.07 1.86 11.71
C ILE A 852 -41.21 1.42 10.51
N GLN A 853 -41.23 0.14 10.13
CA GLN A 853 -40.52 -0.33 8.95
C GLN A 853 -41.05 0.26 7.64
N TYR A 854 -42.35 0.57 7.53
CA TYR A 854 -42.92 1.24 6.37
C TYR A 854 -42.45 2.69 6.22
N LEU A 855 -42.23 3.39 7.34
CA LEU A 855 -41.71 4.75 7.36
C LEU A 855 -40.20 4.80 7.10
N THR A 856 -39.39 3.93 7.74
CA THR A 856 -37.93 4.04 7.72
C THR A 856 -37.23 3.27 6.58
N ARG A 857 -37.83 2.20 6.04
CA ARG A 857 -37.14 1.38 5.00
C ARG A 857 -37.37 1.94 3.60
N LYS A 858 -36.28 2.35 2.94
CA LYS A 858 -36.24 2.91 1.57
C LYS A 858 -37.08 2.17 0.51
N LYS A 859 -37.24 0.84 0.63
CA LYS A 859 -38.10 0.01 -0.25
C LYS A 859 -39.59 0.39 -0.25
N PHE A 860 -40.04 1.15 0.75
CA PHE A 860 -41.42 1.64 0.86
C PHE A 860 -41.55 3.12 0.53
N ASN A 861 -40.47 3.85 0.24
CA ASN A 861 -40.53 5.32 0.08
C ASN A 861 -41.47 5.79 -1.05
N GLU A 862 -41.64 4.97 -2.09
CA GLU A 862 -42.56 5.23 -3.21
C GLU A 862 -43.91 4.51 -3.06
N LYS A 863 -43.99 3.54 -2.15
CA LYS A 863 -45.18 2.68 -1.95
C LYS A 863 -46.07 3.15 -0.81
N LEU A 864 -45.49 3.83 0.18
CA LEU A 864 -46.20 4.46 1.27
C LEU A 864 -46.75 5.82 0.82
N MET A 865 -48.06 5.86 0.67
CA MET A 865 -48.84 7.01 0.22
C MET A 865 -49.60 7.60 1.41
N ILE A 866 -49.72 8.92 1.43
CA ILE A 866 -50.22 9.70 2.58
C ILE A 866 -51.31 10.66 2.09
N GLU A 867 -52.43 10.70 2.81
CA GLU A 867 -53.52 11.66 2.62
C GLU A 867 -53.93 12.23 3.98
N THR A 868 -54.49 13.44 3.98
CA THR A 868 -55.14 13.98 5.17
C THR A 868 -56.33 13.11 5.54
N LYS A 869 -56.42 12.72 6.81
CA LYS A 869 -57.54 11.93 7.31
C LYS A 869 -58.72 12.85 7.56
N GLU A 870 -59.67 12.90 6.62
CA GLU A 870 -60.96 13.57 6.84
C GLU A 870 -61.69 12.95 8.04
N LYS A 871 -61.75 13.69 9.15
CA LYS A 871 -62.43 13.28 10.39
C LYS A 871 -63.95 13.34 10.20
N ALA A 872 -64.66 12.32 10.67
CA ALA A 872 -66.12 12.27 10.56
C ALA A 872 -66.77 13.42 11.33
N ASN A 873 -67.83 14.01 10.77
CA ASN A 873 -68.48 15.14 11.43
C ASN A 873 -69.22 14.71 12.71
N VAL A 874 -69.50 15.65 13.60
CA VAL A 874 -70.11 15.38 14.92
C VAL A 874 -71.49 14.72 14.80
N LYS A 875 -72.23 14.94 13.71
CA LYS A 875 -73.53 14.27 13.44
C LYS A 875 -73.31 12.79 13.11
N GLN A 876 -72.42 12.47 12.18
CA GLN A 876 -72.11 11.08 11.78
C GLN A 876 -71.58 10.26 12.97
N LYS A 877 -70.69 10.84 13.79
CA LYS A 877 -70.22 10.21 15.04
C LYS A 877 -71.36 9.89 16.01
N LYS A 878 -72.35 10.78 16.14
CA LYS A 878 -73.55 10.53 16.95
C LYS A 878 -74.43 9.42 16.36
N SER A 879 -74.67 9.42 15.05
CA SER A 879 -75.48 8.36 14.39
C SER A 879 -74.90 6.97 14.60
N VAL A 880 -73.59 6.79 14.40
CA VAL A 880 -72.91 5.49 14.65
C VAL A 880 -73.04 5.09 16.13
N LYS A 881 -72.84 6.01 17.08
CA LYS A 881 -73.00 5.72 18.52
C LYS A 881 -74.44 5.32 18.90
N VAL A 882 -75.47 5.84 18.22
CA VAL A 882 -76.86 5.41 18.43
C VAL A 882 -77.10 4.01 17.83
N VAL A 883 -76.64 3.74 16.61
CA VAL A 883 -76.75 2.40 16.00
C VAL A 883 -76.02 1.34 16.84
N MET A 884 -74.83 1.64 17.39
CA MET A 884 -74.13 0.74 18.32
C MET A 884 -74.94 0.43 19.58
N LYS A 885 -75.69 1.41 20.09
CA LYS A 885 -76.51 1.23 21.28
C LYS A 885 -77.73 0.35 21.00
N GLU A 886 -78.47 0.60 19.93
CA GLU A 886 -79.70 -0.15 19.64
C GLU A 886 -79.42 -1.56 19.08
N LEU A 887 -78.41 -1.72 18.21
CA LEU A 887 -78.09 -3.01 17.59
C LEU A 887 -77.21 -3.92 18.47
N PHE A 888 -76.25 -3.37 19.21
CA PHE A 888 -75.29 -4.16 20.01
C PHE A 888 -75.43 -3.96 21.52
N GLY A 889 -76.24 -3.01 22.00
CA GLY A 889 -76.39 -2.71 23.43
C GLY A 889 -75.23 -1.92 24.05
N ILE A 890 -74.36 -1.29 23.24
CA ILE A 890 -73.06 -0.75 23.70
C ILE A 890 -72.92 0.75 23.44
N THR A 891 -72.43 1.48 24.44
CA THR A 891 -72.07 2.91 24.34
C THR A 891 -70.55 3.10 24.37
N SER A 892 -69.99 3.88 23.43
CA SER A 892 -68.57 4.23 23.41
C SER A 892 -68.32 5.68 23.83
N SER A 893 -67.51 5.87 24.89
CA SER A 893 -67.10 7.18 25.42
C SER A 893 -66.02 7.87 24.58
N SER A 894 -65.27 7.12 23.77
CA SER A 894 -64.18 7.67 22.95
C SER A 894 -64.70 8.60 21.85
N GLU A 895 -63.92 9.63 21.51
CA GLU A 895 -64.17 10.51 20.35
C GLU A 895 -63.34 10.13 19.11
N ASP A 896 -62.43 9.16 19.22
CA ASP A 896 -61.60 8.67 18.12
C ASP A 896 -62.43 7.84 17.12
N ASP A 897 -62.44 8.32 15.88
CA ASP A 897 -63.04 7.72 14.70
C ASP A 897 -62.66 6.23 14.55
N ASP A 898 -61.39 5.88 14.74
CA ASP A 898 -60.90 4.52 14.49
C ASP A 898 -61.21 3.57 15.65
N GLU A 899 -61.24 4.07 16.89
CA GLU A 899 -61.63 3.26 18.05
C GLU A 899 -63.14 2.94 18.02
N ILE A 900 -63.97 3.90 17.60
CA ILE A 900 -65.40 3.70 17.36
C ILE A 900 -65.59 2.69 16.22
N MET A 901 -64.91 2.87 15.09
CA MET A 901 -64.96 1.96 13.93
C MET A 901 -64.52 0.54 14.31
N LYS A 902 -63.42 0.39 15.06
CA LYS A 902 -62.92 -0.91 15.55
C LYS A 902 -63.98 -1.63 16.39
N LYS A 903 -64.54 -0.95 17.40
CA LYS A 903 -65.55 -1.54 18.28
C LYS A 903 -66.80 -1.95 17.50
N PHE A 904 -67.23 -1.14 16.54
CA PHE A 904 -68.32 -1.50 15.64
C PHE A 904 -67.99 -2.75 14.81
N ILE A 905 -66.82 -2.78 14.14
CA ILE A 905 -66.38 -3.91 13.30
C ILE A 905 -66.22 -5.20 14.10
N GLU A 906 -65.71 -5.14 15.33
CA GLU A 906 -65.58 -6.31 16.20
C GLU A 906 -66.95 -6.89 16.57
N HIS A 907 -67.92 -6.04 16.93
CA HIS A 907 -69.27 -6.46 17.28
C HIS A 907 -70.11 -6.87 16.06
N ALA A 908 -69.97 -6.19 14.93
CA ALA A 908 -70.51 -6.63 13.64
C ALA A 908 -69.93 -7.98 13.21
N GLY A 909 -68.65 -8.24 13.48
CA GLY A 909 -68.01 -9.53 13.25
C GLY A 909 -68.53 -10.65 14.14
N LYS A 910 -68.79 -10.36 15.43
CA LYS A 910 -69.46 -11.30 16.36
C LYS A 910 -70.90 -11.59 15.92
N LEU A 911 -71.68 -10.55 15.61
CA LEU A 911 -73.06 -10.68 15.15
C LEU A 911 -73.14 -11.41 13.80
N LYS A 912 -72.21 -11.14 12.86
CA LYS A 912 -72.09 -11.92 11.62
C LYS A 912 -71.84 -13.40 11.90
N LYS A 913 -70.94 -13.75 12.85
CA LYS A 913 -70.73 -15.15 13.24
C LYS A 913 -71.98 -15.78 13.85
N GLU A 914 -72.76 -15.04 14.65
CA GLU A 914 -74.07 -15.51 15.12
C GLU A 914 -75.04 -15.75 13.95
N LEU A 915 -75.13 -14.84 12.97
CA LEU A 915 -75.95 -14.99 11.77
C LEU A 915 -75.46 -16.12 10.85
N ASP A 916 -74.15 -16.36 10.75
CA ASP A 916 -73.55 -17.48 10.02
C ASP A 916 -73.88 -18.81 10.70
N ASN A 917 -73.80 -18.88 12.04
CA ASN A 917 -74.25 -20.04 12.82
C ASN A 917 -75.75 -20.29 12.67
N LEU A 918 -76.59 -19.24 12.69
CA LEU A 918 -78.02 -19.38 12.42
C LEU A 918 -78.28 -19.92 11.01
N ASN A 919 -77.53 -19.45 10.02
CA ASN A 919 -77.61 -19.96 8.65
C ASN A 919 -77.29 -21.46 8.52
N ASN A 920 -76.45 -22.02 9.41
CA ASN A 920 -76.23 -23.46 9.44
C ASN A 920 -77.51 -24.23 9.82
N TYR A 921 -78.37 -23.70 10.69
CA TYR A 921 -79.68 -24.30 10.96
C TYR A 921 -80.59 -24.26 9.72
N TYR A 922 -80.58 -23.16 8.95
CA TYR A 922 -81.31 -23.08 7.67
C TYR A 922 -80.71 -23.94 6.55
N SER A 923 -79.42 -24.31 6.64
CA SER A 923 -78.79 -25.29 5.73
C SER A 923 -79.19 -26.73 6.05
N VAL A 924 -79.37 -27.05 7.35
CA VAL A 924 -79.85 -28.36 7.79
C VAL A 924 -81.36 -28.51 7.58
N GLN A 925 -82.13 -27.45 7.77
CA GLN A 925 -83.58 -27.44 7.57
C GLN A 925 -84.04 -26.14 6.88
N PRO A 926 -84.23 -26.16 5.54
CA PRO A 926 -84.61 -24.98 4.76
C PRO A 926 -85.95 -24.35 5.14
N LYS A 927 -86.88 -25.13 5.73
CA LYS A 927 -88.25 -24.70 6.06
C LYS A 927 -88.35 -23.78 7.29
N TYR A 928 -87.24 -23.45 8.00
CA TYR A 928 -87.30 -22.52 9.13
C TYR A 928 -87.65 -21.06 8.72
N PRO A 929 -88.40 -20.31 9.56
CA PRO A 929 -88.79 -18.93 9.29
C PRO A 929 -87.69 -17.91 9.59
N GLY A 930 -87.75 -16.71 8.99
CA GLY A 930 -86.82 -15.59 9.27
C GLY A 930 -85.53 -15.57 8.44
N LYS A 931 -85.38 -16.46 7.46
CA LYS A 931 -84.18 -16.56 6.60
C LYS A 931 -83.87 -15.27 5.83
N GLU A 932 -84.88 -14.53 5.39
CA GLU A 932 -84.72 -13.25 4.69
C GLU A 932 -84.10 -12.18 5.61
N VAL A 933 -84.58 -12.05 6.85
CA VAL A 933 -84.03 -11.15 7.88
C VAL A 933 -82.57 -11.47 8.19
N VAL A 934 -82.22 -12.76 8.34
CA VAL A 934 -80.83 -13.19 8.56
C VAL A 934 -79.93 -12.84 7.37
N ASN A 935 -80.43 -12.99 6.14
CA ASN A 935 -79.69 -12.60 4.93
C ASN A 935 -79.53 -11.08 4.79
N GLN A 936 -80.54 -10.28 5.13
CA GLN A 936 -80.47 -8.81 5.18
C GLN A 936 -79.44 -8.35 6.21
N GLY A 937 -79.51 -8.90 7.44
CA GLY A 937 -78.50 -8.66 8.48
C GLY A 937 -77.09 -9.02 8.02
N LYS A 938 -76.90 -10.19 7.39
CA LYS A 938 -75.60 -10.56 6.80
C LYS A 938 -75.13 -9.59 5.72
N LYS A 939 -76.02 -9.09 4.87
CA LYS A 939 -75.69 -8.09 3.84
C LYS A 939 -75.20 -6.81 4.50
N LEU A 940 -75.97 -6.26 5.46
CA LEU A 940 -75.61 -5.07 6.23
C LEU A 940 -74.28 -5.23 6.99
N MET A 941 -74.04 -6.38 7.65
CA MET A 941 -72.78 -6.66 8.33
C MET A 941 -71.61 -6.84 7.33
N ASN A 942 -71.82 -7.53 6.20
CA ASN A 942 -70.77 -7.70 5.18
C ASN A 942 -70.36 -6.37 4.57
N THR A 943 -71.29 -5.49 4.23
CA THR A 943 -70.99 -4.16 3.67
C THR A 943 -70.11 -3.35 4.64
N VAL A 944 -70.42 -3.35 5.94
CA VAL A 944 -69.59 -2.67 6.95
C VAL A 944 -68.23 -3.35 7.14
N LEU A 945 -68.18 -4.67 7.25
CA LEU A 945 -66.94 -5.44 7.43
C LEU A 945 -65.99 -5.35 6.21
N GLN A 946 -66.50 -5.02 5.03
CA GLN A 946 -65.71 -4.75 3.82
C GLN A 946 -65.23 -3.30 3.72
N THR A 947 -65.81 -2.38 4.51
CA THR A 947 -65.46 -0.95 4.44
C THR A 947 -64.10 -0.71 5.11
N LYS A 948 -63.07 -0.43 4.30
CA LYS A 948 -61.69 -0.20 4.79
C LYS A 948 -61.42 1.24 5.26
N TYR A 949 -62.26 2.21 4.89
CA TYR A 949 -62.03 3.64 5.12
C TYR A 949 -63.00 4.21 6.14
N SER A 950 -62.49 4.96 7.13
CA SER A 950 -63.28 5.52 8.24
C SER A 950 -64.41 6.45 7.77
N LYS A 951 -64.13 7.38 6.85
CA LYS A 951 -65.14 8.28 6.24
C LYS A 951 -66.28 7.52 5.56
N GLU A 952 -65.96 6.50 4.77
CA GLU A 952 -66.96 5.66 4.11
C GLU A 952 -67.79 4.89 5.14
N PHE A 953 -67.16 4.34 6.18
CA PHE A 953 -67.83 3.65 7.29
C PHE A 953 -68.84 4.55 8.01
N PHE A 954 -68.43 5.75 8.42
CA PHE A 954 -69.30 6.72 9.09
C PHE A 954 -70.44 7.22 8.19
N THR A 955 -70.18 7.38 6.88
CA THR A 955 -71.20 7.82 5.91
C THR A 955 -72.20 6.72 5.57
N ASN A 956 -71.73 5.48 5.39
CA ASN A 956 -72.53 4.30 5.10
C ASN A 956 -73.53 4.00 6.24
N ILE A 957 -73.09 4.13 7.49
CA ILE A 957 -73.97 3.95 8.66
C ILE A 957 -74.91 5.15 8.90
N ASP A 958 -74.52 6.41 8.59
CA ASP A 958 -75.45 7.55 8.67
C ASP A 958 -76.55 7.46 7.59
N ASN A 959 -76.22 6.95 6.39
CA ASN A 959 -77.16 6.80 5.28
C ASN A 959 -78.12 5.60 5.46
N ASN A 960 -77.60 4.43 5.83
CA ASN A 960 -78.41 3.20 6.00
C ASN A 960 -78.89 3.01 7.45
N LYS A 961 -78.99 4.10 8.21
CA LYS A 961 -79.26 4.09 9.65
C LYS A 961 -80.58 3.38 9.99
N ASP A 962 -81.61 3.61 9.19
CA ASP A 962 -82.95 3.07 9.42
C ASP A 962 -82.99 1.56 9.12
N ASP A 963 -82.29 1.09 8.07
CA ASP A 963 -82.10 -0.35 7.79
C ASP A 963 -81.47 -1.11 8.97
N TYR A 964 -80.58 -0.47 9.75
CA TYR A 964 -79.99 -1.09 10.94
C TYR A 964 -80.96 -1.16 12.12
N PHE A 965 -81.94 -0.24 12.22
CA PHE A 965 -82.97 -0.28 13.24
C PHE A 965 -84.04 -1.34 12.90
N ASP A 966 -84.54 -1.34 11.67
CA ASP A 966 -85.50 -2.35 11.19
C ASP A 966 -84.95 -3.76 11.40
N PHE A 967 -83.68 -3.99 11.03
CA PHE A 967 -83.01 -5.26 11.30
C PHE A 967 -82.87 -5.57 12.80
N ALA A 968 -82.59 -4.58 13.66
CA ALA A 968 -82.47 -4.80 15.10
C ALA A 968 -83.80 -5.25 15.75
N GLU A 969 -84.93 -4.72 15.28
CA GLU A 969 -86.26 -5.12 15.74
C GLU A 969 -86.63 -6.53 15.25
N ASP A 970 -86.54 -6.78 13.94
CA ASP A 970 -86.91 -8.07 13.34
C ASP A 970 -86.00 -9.22 13.81
N TYR A 971 -84.69 -8.98 13.91
CA TYR A 971 -83.73 -9.99 14.36
C TYR A 971 -84.03 -10.50 15.78
N LYS A 972 -84.64 -9.67 16.65
CA LYS A 972 -85.02 -10.06 18.00
C LYS A 972 -86.05 -11.20 18.02
N LEU A 973 -87.00 -11.19 17.08
CA LEU A 973 -87.98 -12.27 16.93
C LEU A 973 -87.32 -13.57 16.45
N VAL A 974 -86.44 -13.47 15.44
CA VAL A 974 -85.68 -14.61 14.91
C VAL A 974 -84.78 -15.22 15.99
N LYS A 975 -84.06 -14.39 16.76
CA LYS A 975 -83.17 -14.84 17.84
C LYS A 975 -83.93 -15.60 18.92
N ASN A 976 -85.10 -15.10 19.33
CA ASN A 976 -85.97 -15.74 20.31
C ASN A 976 -86.47 -17.14 19.85
N PHE A 977 -86.80 -17.31 18.57
CA PHE A 977 -87.22 -18.60 18.02
C PHE A 977 -86.13 -19.68 18.17
N PHE A 978 -84.87 -19.35 17.84
CA PHE A 978 -83.76 -20.31 17.95
C PHE A 978 -83.25 -20.52 19.38
N SER A 979 -83.46 -19.57 20.30
CA SER A 979 -83.05 -19.70 21.70
C SER A 979 -84.10 -20.37 22.61
N GLY A 980 -85.31 -20.62 22.11
CA GLY A 980 -86.42 -21.16 22.90
C GLY A 980 -87.04 -22.44 22.31
N ASN A 981 -88.00 -23.02 23.05
CA ASN A 981 -88.65 -24.29 22.71
C ASN A 981 -89.45 -24.28 21.40
N GLN A 982 -89.64 -23.10 20.78
CA GLN A 982 -90.36 -22.96 19.50
C GLN A 982 -89.66 -23.71 18.36
N LYS A 983 -88.32 -23.69 18.32
CA LYS A 983 -87.54 -24.43 17.32
C LYS A 983 -87.80 -25.93 17.40
N ASP A 984 -87.76 -26.53 18.59
CA ASP A 984 -87.92 -27.99 18.76
C ASP A 984 -89.33 -28.47 18.38
N ILE A 985 -90.36 -27.65 18.60
CA ILE A 985 -91.74 -27.91 18.17
C ILE A 985 -91.82 -27.89 16.64
N PHE A 986 -91.25 -26.86 16.01
CA PHE A 986 -91.21 -26.70 14.55
C PHE A 986 -90.39 -27.81 13.87
N GLU A 987 -89.25 -28.20 14.44
CA GLU A 987 -88.39 -29.28 13.91
C GLU A 987 -89.05 -30.66 14.03
N LYS A 988 -89.82 -30.91 15.10
CA LYS A 988 -90.67 -32.12 15.22
C LYS A 988 -91.77 -32.14 14.15
N ALA A 989 -92.35 -31.00 13.83
CA ALA A 989 -93.35 -30.89 12.77
C ALA A 989 -92.76 -31.26 11.41
N VAL A 990 -91.63 -30.64 11.03
CA VAL A 990 -91.00 -30.94 9.75
C VAL A 990 -90.53 -32.40 9.66
N LYS A 991 -89.95 -32.98 10.72
CA LYS A 991 -89.53 -34.39 10.69
C LYS A 991 -90.68 -35.38 10.49
N LEU A 992 -91.88 -35.09 11.00
CA LEU A 992 -93.05 -35.94 10.78
C LEU A 992 -93.59 -35.78 9.35
N ILE A 993 -93.60 -34.56 8.82
CA ILE A 993 -93.91 -34.28 7.41
C ILE A 993 -92.90 -34.98 6.48
N ASP A 994 -91.60 -34.95 6.78
CA ASP A 994 -90.57 -35.57 5.94
C ASP A 994 -90.69 -37.12 5.97
N ILE A 995 -91.00 -37.73 7.13
CA ILE A 995 -91.29 -39.18 7.23
C ILE A 995 -92.52 -39.55 6.38
N TYR A 996 -93.56 -38.71 6.38
CA TYR A 996 -94.70 -38.84 5.49
C TYR A 996 -94.30 -38.68 4.02
N GLU A 997 -93.47 -37.69 3.65
CA GLU A 997 -93.03 -37.49 2.26
C GLU A 997 -92.22 -38.68 1.70
N TYR A 998 -91.33 -39.30 2.48
CA TYR A 998 -90.59 -40.50 2.05
C TYR A 998 -91.46 -41.75 1.87
N SER A 999 -92.60 -41.81 2.56
CA SER A 999 -93.57 -42.91 2.51
C SER A 999 -94.81 -42.58 1.68
N LYS A 1000 -94.95 -41.34 1.18
CA LYS A 1000 -96.17 -40.80 0.56
C LYS A 1000 -96.71 -41.65 -0.59
N THR A 1001 -95.83 -42.26 -1.37
CA THR A 1001 -96.18 -43.18 -2.47
C THR A 1001 -96.83 -44.50 -2.00
N PHE A 1002 -96.85 -44.75 -0.69
CA PHE A 1002 -97.32 -45.97 -0.03
C PHE A 1002 -98.38 -45.68 1.08
N VAL A 1003 -98.88 -44.45 1.22
CA VAL A 1003 -99.86 -44.02 2.26
C VAL A 1003 -101.10 -43.39 1.60
N VAL A 1004 -102.32 -43.72 2.06
CA VAL A 1004 -103.59 -43.41 1.35
C VAL A 1004 -104.76 -43.10 2.32
N ASP A 1005 -104.59 -42.22 3.32
CA ASP A 1005 -105.64 -41.88 4.33
C ASP A 1005 -105.93 -40.37 4.37
N ASP A 1006 -107.15 -39.98 4.00
CA ASP A 1006 -107.63 -38.59 3.90
C ASP A 1006 -107.51 -37.80 5.23
N ASN A 1007 -107.66 -38.45 6.39
CA ASN A 1007 -107.58 -37.76 7.69
C ASN A 1007 -106.14 -37.37 8.04
N ILE A 1008 -105.16 -38.11 7.51
CA ILE A 1008 -103.75 -37.77 7.64
C ILE A 1008 -103.46 -36.54 6.77
N GLU A 1009 -104.06 -36.43 5.58
CA GLU A 1009 -103.83 -35.31 4.66
C GLU A 1009 -104.35 -33.96 5.17
N GLU A 1010 -105.55 -33.90 5.78
CA GLU A 1010 -106.10 -32.64 6.32
C GLU A 1010 -105.21 -32.08 7.45
N VAL A 1011 -104.79 -32.93 8.39
CA VAL A 1011 -103.90 -32.55 9.50
C VAL A 1011 -102.51 -32.13 9.00
N VAL A 1012 -101.99 -32.82 7.99
CA VAL A 1012 -100.75 -32.45 7.31
C VAL A 1012 -100.86 -31.07 6.63
N THR A 1013 -102.04 -30.71 6.11
CA THR A 1013 -102.28 -29.42 5.44
C THR A 1013 -102.22 -28.25 6.45
N ASP A 1014 -102.93 -28.34 7.58
CA ASP A 1014 -102.90 -27.33 8.65
C ASP A 1014 -101.47 -27.11 9.20
N ILE A 1015 -100.71 -28.20 9.38
CA ILE A 1015 -99.30 -28.12 9.78
C ILE A 1015 -98.49 -27.40 8.70
N THR A 1016 -98.69 -27.74 7.44
CA THR A 1016 -97.94 -27.20 6.30
C THR A 1016 -98.15 -25.70 6.12
N ASP A 1017 -99.37 -25.17 6.34
CA ASP A 1017 -99.63 -23.73 6.25
C ASP A 1017 -98.90 -22.93 7.35
N ILE A 1018 -98.84 -23.45 8.58
CA ILE A 1018 -98.05 -22.82 9.66
C ILE A 1018 -96.54 -22.88 9.36
N LEU A 1019 -96.07 -23.97 8.75
CA LEU A 1019 -94.66 -24.12 8.34
C LEU A 1019 -94.27 -23.16 7.20
N ASN A 1020 -95.20 -22.80 6.31
CA ASN A 1020 -94.94 -21.96 5.13
C ASN A 1020 -95.14 -20.45 5.36
N ASN A 1021 -95.70 -20.02 6.49
CA ASN A 1021 -95.89 -18.60 6.80
C ASN A 1021 -94.55 -17.88 7.05
N ARG A 1022 -94.38 -16.67 6.49
CA ARG A 1022 -93.15 -15.86 6.63
C ARG A 1022 -92.89 -15.38 8.07
N ASN A 1023 -93.94 -15.14 8.85
CA ASN A 1023 -93.82 -14.70 10.25
C ASN A 1023 -94.74 -15.55 11.17
N PRO A 1024 -94.36 -16.82 11.45
CA PRO A 1024 -95.18 -17.76 12.20
C PRO A 1024 -94.97 -17.67 13.73
N TYR A 1025 -94.15 -16.72 14.22
CA TYR A 1025 -93.73 -16.68 15.63
C TYR A 1025 -94.89 -16.57 16.63
N GLY A 1026 -96.01 -15.97 16.22
CA GLY A 1026 -97.26 -15.92 16.98
C GLY A 1026 -98.21 -17.11 16.80
N GLN A 1027 -97.93 -18.06 15.89
CA GLN A 1027 -98.80 -19.19 15.54
C GLN A 1027 -98.23 -20.57 15.95
N ILE A 1028 -96.90 -20.68 16.14
CA ILE A 1028 -96.20 -21.93 16.49
C ILE A 1028 -96.78 -22.66 17.71
N PHE A 1029 -97.45 -21.96 18.63
CA PHE A 1029 -98.08 -22.59 19.80
C PHE A 1029 -99.17 -23.62 19.46
N ARG A 1030 -99.72 -23.61 18.24
CA ARG A 1030 -100.75 -24.55 17.77
C ARG A 1030 -100.19 -25.89 17.26
N LEU A 1031 -98.90 -25.93 16.89
CA LEU A 1031 -98.29 -27.13 16.30
C LEU A 1031 -98.33 -28.39 17.19
N PRO A 1032 -98.08 -28.35 18.52
CA PRO A 1032 -97.98 -29.57 19.32
C PRO A 1032 -99.21 -30.49 19.25
N GLU A 1033 -100.41 -29.92 19.25
CA GLU A 1033 -101.69 -30.63 19.17
C GLU A 1033 -101.85 -31.38 17.83
N LEU A 1034 -101.48 -30.73 16.72
CA LEU A 1034 -101.56 -31.32 15.38
C LEU A 1034 -100.58 -32.50 15.20
N LEU A 1035 -99.40 -32.45 15.83
CA LEU A 1035 -98.37 -33.51 15.69
C LEU A 1035 -98.73 -34.81 16.41
N GLU A 1036 -99.47 -34.72 17.53
CA GLU A 1036 -99.91 -35.90 18.26
C GLU A 1036 -100.96 -36.68 17.46
N LYS A 1037 -101.91 -35.97 16.83
CA LYS A 1037 -102.93 -36.52 15.93
C LYS A 1037 -102.30 -37.28 14.74
N PHE A 1038 -101.22 -36.77 14.15
CA PHE A 1038 -100.52 -37.44 13.05
C PHE A 1038 -99.83 -38.76 13.47
N ARG A 1039 -99.10 -38.77 14.61
CA ARG A 1039 -98.28 -39.93 15.02
C ARG A 1039 -99.10 -41.19 15.26
N SER A 1040 -100.30 -41.05 15.81
CA SER A 1040 -101.18 -42.18 16.11
C SER A 1040 -101.63 -42.93 14.85
N LEU A 1041 -101.67 -42.26 13.69
CA LEU A 1041 -102.16 -42.83 12.44
C LEU A 1041 -101.05 -43.52 11.63
N TYR A 1042 -99.82 -42.99 11.68
CA TYR A 1042 -98.70 -43.51 10.88
C TYR A 1042 -98.02 -44.77 11.48
N GLY A 1043 -97.98 -44.91 12.81
CA GLY A 1043 -97.20 -45.97 13.46
C GLY A 1043 -97.65 -47.40 13.12
N SER A 1044 -98.94 -47.59 12.85
CA SER A 1044 -99.56 -48.90 12.56
C SER A 1044 -99.15 -49.54 11.23
N LEU A 1045 -98.39 -48.84 10.37
CA LEU A 1045 -98.03 -49.29 9.02
C LEU A 1045 -96.66 -49.98 8.91
N LEU A 1046 -95.77 -49.81 9.90
CA LEU A 1046 -94.34 -50.11 9.72
C LEU A 1046 -93.91 -51.56 10.02
N GLU A 1047 -94.65 -52.28 10.87
CA GLU A 1047 -94.23 -53.59 11.40
C GLU A 1047 -94.26 -54.74 10.37
N GLU A 1048 -94.84 -54.52 9.18
CA GLU A 1048 -95.13 -55.60 8.23
C GLU A 1048 -93.91 -56.11 7.42
N MET A 1049 -92.74 -55.44 7.46
CA MET A 1049 -91.74 -55.49 6.36
C MET A 1049 -90.32 -56.07 6.63
N GLN A 1050 -89.99 -56.62 7.81
CA GLN A 1050 -88.58 -56.72 8.28
C GLN A 1050 -87.74 -58.00 8.01
N LYS A 1051 -88.33 -59.15 7.64
CA LYS A 1051 -87.78 -60.50 7.96
C LYS A 1051 -86.52 -61.10 7.22
N PRO A 1052 -86.03 -60.66 6.03
CA PRO A 1052 -85.12 -61.51 5.22
C PRO A 1052 -83.59 -61.33 5.39
N VAL A 1053 -83.11 -60.44 6.27
CA VAL A 1053 -81.73 -59.87 6.18
C VAL A 1053 -80.66 -60.64 6.97
N ASP A 1054 -81.02 -61.29 8.08
CA ASP A 1054 -80.07 -61.77 9.10
C ASP A 1054 -79.12 -62.90 8.69
N ASN A 1055 -79.42 -63.61 7.60
CA ASN A 1055 -78.77 -64.88 7.27
C ASN A 1055 -77.28 -64.80 6.89
N ALA A 1056 -76.80 -63.69 6.31
CA ALA A 1056 -75.47 -63.65 5.67
C ALA A 1056 -74.28 -63.44 6.64
N ILE A 1057 -74.54 -62.96 7.86
CA ILE A 1057 -73.51 -62.48 8.79
C ILE A 1057 -72.65 -63.63 9.37
N ARG A 1058 -73.16 -64.86 9.29
CA ARG A 1058 -72.60 -66.04 9.98
C ARG A 1058 -71.28 -66.55 9.42
N ASP A 1059 -71.05 -66.49 8.10
CA ASP A 1059 -70.00 -67.28 7.45
C ASP A 1059 -68.58 -66.74 7.66
N ALA A 1060 -68.42 -65.41 7.61
CA ALA A 1060 -67.11 -64.76 7.71
C ALA A 1060 -66.43 -64.92 9.09
N LYS A 1061 -67.20 -65.30 10.12
CA LYS A 1061 -66.74 -65.57 11.49
C LYS A 1061 -65.73 -66.72 11.58
N TYR A 1062 -65.77 -67.65 10.63
CA TYR A 1062 -65.08 -68.93 10.72
C TYR A 1062 -63.56 -68.85 10.49
N ARG A 1063 -63.12 -68.21 9.39
CA ARG A 1063 -61.73 -68.21 8.90
C ARG A 1063 -60.69 -67.66 9.90
N VAL A 1064 -61.11 -66.72 10.74
CA VAL A 1064 -60.25 -66.01 11.70
C VAL A 1064 -59.61 -66.92 12.73
N PHE A 1065 -60.32 -67.98 13.10
CA PHE A 1065 -59.96 -68.83 14.23
C PHE A 1065 -58.93 -69.91 13.87
N GLU A 1066 -58.62 -70.07 12.58
CA GLU A 1066 -57.75 -71.10 12.01
C GLU A 1066 -56.26 -70.78 12.23
N GLU A 1067 -55.82 -69.56 11.89
CA GLU A 1067 -54.43 -69.07 12.01
C GLU A 1067 -53.91 -68.92 13.46
N LEU A 1068 -54.79 -69.15 14.44
CA LEU A 1068 -54.54 -68.90 15.86
C LEU A 1068 -53.89 -70.09 16.58
N GLU A 1069 -53.89 -71.28 15.97
CA GLU A 1069 -53.45 -72.54 16.58
C GLU A 1069 -51.93 -72.78 16.52
N GLY A 1070 -51.41 -73.59 17.45
CA GLY A 1070 -49.99 -73.95 17.56
C GLY A 1070 -49.06 -72.87 18.15
N LYS A 1071 -49.54 -71.63 18.21
CA LYS A 1071 -48.84 -70.44 18.76
C LYS A 1071 -48.87 -70.38 20.29
N LEU A 1072 -47.80 -69.89 20.92
CA LEU A 1072 -47.74 -69.71 22.40
C LEU A 1072 -48.77 -68.71 22.96
N CYS A 1073 -49.45 -67.95 22.09
CA CYS A 1073 -50.47 -66.95 22.42
C CYS A 1073 -51.93 -67.37 22.12
N HIS A 1074 -52.19 -68.60 21.65
CA HIS A 1074 -53.53 -69.09 21.24
C HIS A 1074 -54.64 -68.77 22.26
N ASP A 1075 -54.48 -69.22 23.51
CA ASP A 1075 -55.56 -69.17 24.51
C ASP A 1075 -55.97 -67.73 24.90
N LYS A 1076 -55.14 -66.73 24.59
CA LYS A 1076 -55.38 -65.34 24.99
C LYS A 1076 -56.26 -64.56 24.00
N LEU A 1077 -56.25 -64.92 22.71
CA LEU A 1077 -56.88 -64.11 21.65
C LEU A 1077 -58.22 -64.67 21.14
N LYS A 1078 -58.44 -65.99 21.26
CA LYS A 1078 -59.65 -66.69 20.77
C LYS A 1078 -60.98 -66.02 21.18
N GLY A 1079 -61.12 -65.64 22.45
CA GLY A 1079 -62.37 -65.06 22.97
C GLY A 1079 -62.76 -63.72 22.33
N LYS A 1080 -61.78 -62.91 21.89
CA LYS A 1080 -62.00 -61.55 21.39
C LYS A 1080 -62.76 -61.55 20.06
N PHE A 1081 -62.33 -62.39 19.12
CA PHE A 1081 -62.86 -62.40 17.76
C PHE A 1081 -64.30 -62.94 17.66
N LYS A 1082 -64.81 -63.62 18.69
CA LYS A 1082 -66.18 -64.13 18.71
C LYS A 1082 -67.21 -63.01 18.79
N ARG A 1083 -66.99 -61.98 19.62
CA ARG A 1083 -67.95 -60.88 19.86
C ARG A 1083 -68.21 -60.02 18.63
N LEU A 1084 -67.16 -59.74 17.85
CA LEU A 1084 -67.24 -58.78 16.74
C LEU A 1084 -68.25 -59.19 15.65
N PHE A 1085 -68.48 -60.48 15.47
CA PHE A 1085 -69.47 -60.99 14.52
C PHE A 1085 -70.91 -61.03 15.07
N ASP A 1086 -71.10 -60.88 16.37
CA ASP A 1086 -72.45 -60.83 16.97
C ASP A 1086 -73.06 -59.41 16.88
N GLU A 1087 -72.22 -58.36 16.82
CA GLU A 1087 -72.68 -56.95 16.71
C GLU A 1087 -73.44 -56.65 15.41
N ILE A 1088 -73.09 -57.31 14.30
CA ILE A 1088 -73.66 -57.00 12.98
C ILE A 1088 -75.12 -57.49 12.86
N SER A 1089 -75.52 -58.55 13.57
CA SER A 1089 -76.93 -59.03 13.56
C SER A 1089 -77.90 -58.06 14.22
N ASN A 1090 -77.55 -57.49 15.39
CA ASN A 1090 -78.43 -56.54 16.12
C ASN A 1090 -78.82 -55.30 15.29
N LYS A 1091 -78.05 -54.99 14.24
CA LYS A 1091 -78.28 -53.83 13.35
C LYS A 1091 -79.52 -54.00 12.47
N ALA A 1092 -79.95 -55.24 12.18
CA ALA A 1092 -81.10 -55.51 11.30
C ALA A 1092 -82.45 -55.40 12.04
N GLU A 1093 -82.50 -55.77 13.32
CA GLU A 1093 -83.72 -55.74 14.15
C GLU A 1093 -84.22 -54.32 14.49
N THR A 1094 -83.38 -53.29 14.37
CA THR A 1094 -83.65 -51.94 14.90
C THR A 1094 -84.12 -50.91 13.86
N CYS A 1095 -84.53 -51.34 12.67
CA CYS A 1095 -84.80 -50.47 11.54
C CYS A 1095 -86.27 -49.98 11.47
N ASN A 1096 -86.46 -48.65 11.52
CA ASN A 1096 -87.78 -47.98 11.50
C ASN A 1096 -88.13 -47.31 10.15
N ASN A 1097 -87.39 -47.63 9.10
CA ASN A 1097 -87.62 -47.15 7.74
C ASN A 1097 -87.65 -48.36 6.80
N VAL A 1098 -88.70 -48.45 5.98
CA VAL A 1098 -89.00 -49.59 5.11
C VAL A 1098 -87.88 -49.86 4.09
N ALA A 1099 -87.09 -48.85 3.70
CA ALA A 1099 -86.05 -48.98 2.68
C ALA A 1099 -84.67 -49.42 3.20
N THR A 1100 -84.23 -48.94 4.37
CA THR A 1100 -82.84 -49.13 4.85
C THR A 1100 -82.49 -50.55 5.26
N LEU A 1101 -83.50 -51.38 5.55
CA LEU A 1101 -83.35 -52.73 6.07
C LEU A 1101 -82.48 -53.64 5.18
N GLN A 1102 -82.55 -53.46 3.86
CA GLN A 1102 -81.93 -54.35 2.87
C GLN A 1102 -80.38 -54.34 2.84
N ASN A 1103 -79.70 -53.33 3.43
CA ASN A 1103 -78.28 -53.06 3.14
C ASN A 1103 -77.24 -53.78 4.05
N ILE A 1104 -77.64 -54.26 5.23
CA ILE A 1104 -76.73 -54.72 6.30
C ILE A 1104 -75.92 -55.98 5.93
N LYS A 1105 -76.36 -56.69 4.89
CA LYS A 1105 -75.85 -57.99 4.43
C LYS A 1105 -74.34 -58.05 4.09
N ILE A 1106 -73.70 -56.92 3.76
CA ILE A 1106 -72.35 -56.87 3.15
C ILE A 1106 -71.22 -56.69 4.19
N GLU A 1107 -71.48 -56.04 5.33
CA GLU A 1107 -70.42 -55.58 6.26
C GLU A 1107 -69.61 -56.72 6.92
N ALA A 1108 -70.18 -57.93 7.00
CA ALA A 1108 -69.60 -59.02 7.79
C ALA A 1108 -68.22 -59.52 7.28
N ASP A 1109 -67.95 -59.43 5.97
CA ASP A 1109 -66.87 -60.21 5.35
C ASP A 1109 -65.46 -59.66 5.60
N THR A 1110 -65.35 -58.34 5.83
CA THR A 1110 -64.06 -57.62 5.97
C THR A 1110 -63.44 -57.75 7.36
N LEU A 1111 -64.28 -57.88 8.38
CA LEU A 1111 -63.91 -57.98 9.81
C LEU A 1111 -62.86 -59.09 10.07
N LYS A 1112 -62.90 -60.12 9.23
CA LYS A 1112 -62.05 -61.31 9.17
C LYS A 1112 -60.54 -61.03 9.19
N ILE A 1113 -60.01 -60.28 8.22
CA ILE A 1113 -58.55 -60.16 7.99
C ILE A 1113 -57.81 -59.57 9.19
N ARG A 1114 -58.42 -58.57 9.84
CA ARG A 1114 -57.82 -57.78 10.92
C ARG A 1114 -57.31 -58.62 12.09
N CYS A 1115 -58.01 -59.71 12.37
CA CYS A 1115 -57.78 -60.56 13.53
C CYS A 1115 -56.48 -61.37 13.42
N LEU A 1116 -55.97 -61.62 12.21
CA LEU A 1116 -54.81 -62.47 11.96
C LEU A 1116 -53.49 -61.84 12.47
N ASN A 1117 -53.28 -60.55 12.19
CA ASN A 1117 -52.05 -59.85 12.57
C ASN A 1117 -51.85 -59.71 14.09
N GLU A 1118 -52.93 -59.68 14.87
CA GLU A 1118 -52.87 -59.53 16.33
C GLU A 1118 -52.22 -60.75 17.01
N ILE A 1119 -52.27 -61.92 16.35
CA ILE A 1119 -51.69 -63.20 16.79
C ILE A 1119 -50.15 -63.13 16.82
N ALA A 1120 -49.54 -62.55 15.78
CA ALA A 1120 -48.09 -62.60 15.56
C ALA A 1120 -47.27 -61.81 16.58
N SER A 1121 -47.80 -60.69 17.09
CA SER A 1121 -47.06 -59.78 17.97
C SER A 1121 -46.84 -60.32 19.39
N GLU A 1122 -47.78 -61.12 19.91
CA GLU A 1122 -47.82 -61.47 21.33
C GLU A 1122 -46.97 -62.71 21.67
N GLU A 1123 -46.51 -63.44 20.65
CA GLU A 1123 -45.61 -64.58 20.79
C GLU A 1123 -44.17 -64.16 21.16
N VAL A 1124 -43.67 -63.05 20.60
CA VAL A 1124 -42.29 -62.55 20.81
C VAL A 1124 -42.04 -62.13 22.26
N LYS A 1125 -43.06 -61.63 22.96
CA LYS A 1125 -42.94 -61.21 24.38
C LYS A 1125 -42.65 -62.40 25.30
N LEU A 1126 -43.30 -63.54 25.07
CA LEU A 1126 -43.23 -64.70 25.96
C LEU A 1126 -41.88 -65.43 25.90
N THR A 1127 -41.13 -65.31 24.81
CA THR A 1127 -39.83 -65.99 24.66
C THR A 1127 -38.70 -65.32 25.47
N SER A 1128 -38.78 -64.01 25.70
CA SER A 1128 -37.67 -63.25 26.30
C SER A 1128 -37.56 -63.36 27.83
N GLN A 1129 -38.61 -63.79 28.53
CA GLN A 1129 -38.58 -63.97 29.99
C GLN A 1129 -37.83 -65.23 30.47
N LYS A 1130 -37.50 -66.19 29.59
CA LYS A 1130 -36.85 -67.47 29.96
C LYS A 1130 -35.32 -67.44 30.07
N ILE A 1131 -34.66 -66.31 29.81
CA ILE A 1131 -33.18 -66.25 29.71
C ILE A 1131 -32.51 -65.66 30.96
N GLU A 1132 -33.24 -64.94 31.83
CA GLU A 1132 -32.66 -64.32 33.04
C GLU A 1132 -32.49 -65.28 34.24
N GLU A 1133 -33.13 -66.46 34.24
CA GLU A 1133 -33.10 -67.41 35.37
C GLU A 1133 -31.80 -68.26 35.49
N VAL A 1134 -30.84 -68.15 34.57
CA VAL A 1134 -29.71 -69.11 34.44
C VAL A 1134 -28.37 -68.59 35.00
N LYS A 1135 -28.34 -67.46 35.73
CA LYS A 1135 -27.09 -66.80 36.18
C LYS A 1135 -26.80 -66.80 37.70
N GLY A 1136 -27.49 -67.64 38.49
CA GLY A 1136 -27.16 -67.83 39.90
C GLY A 1136 -27.27 -69.29 40.34
N ASN A 1137 -26.14 -69.99 40.50
CA ASN A 1137 -26.04 -71.30 41.16
C ASN A 1137 -24.62 -71.56 41.69
N ASP A 1138 -24.54 -72.41 42.71
CA ASP A 1138 -23.36 -73.09 43.31
C ASP A 1138 -22.25 -72.28 44.01
N ASN A 1139 -22.08 -72.49 45.33
CA ASN A 1139 -21.08 -73.47 45.79
C ASN A 1139 -21.09 -73.77 47.30
N SER A 1140 -20.80 -75.03 47.64
CA SER A 1140 -20.46 -75.51 48.99
C SER A 1140 -18.94 -75.58 49.21
N TYR A 1141 -18.47 -75.33 50.43
CA TYR A 1141 -17.13 -75.68 50.98
C TYR A 1141 -15.88 -75.64 50.05
N GLY A 1142 -15.28 -74.45 49.92
CA GLY A 1142 -13.83 -74.19 50.12
C GLY A 1142 -12.76 -74.80 49.19
N VAL A 1143 -12.05 -73.93 48.44
CA VAL A 1143 -10.60 -73.61 48.53
C VAL A 1143 -10.12 -72.79 47.28
N ASN A 1144 -9.47 -71.64 47.55
CA ASN A 1144 -8.54 -70.82 46.74
C ASN A 1144 -8.70 -70.53 45.21
N THR A 1145 -8.84 -69.22 44.91
CA THR A 1145 -8.15 -68.38 43.88
C THR A 1145 -8.53 -68.32 42.36
N SER A 1146 -8.75 -67.07 41.88
CA SER A 1146 -8.50 -66.49 40.51
C SER A 1146 -9.68 -66.22 39.53
N THR A 1147 -9.52 -65.22 38.62
CA THR A 1147 -10.56 -64.43 37.88
C THR A 1147 -10.66 -64.60 36.34
N ILE A 1148 -11.86 -64.57 35.69
CA ILE A 1148 -12.14 -64.46 34.20
C ILE A 1148 -13.52 -63.75 33.89
N SER A 1149 -13.86 -63.28 32.65
CA SER A 1149 -14.95 -62.28 32.29
C SER A 1149 -15.82 -62.44 30.97
N THR A 1150 -17.02 -61.76 30.89
CA THR A 1150 -17.98 -61.42 29.72
C THR A 1150 -19.09 -62.44 29.27
N PRO A 1151 -20.05 -62.30 28.26
CA PRO A 1151 -20.57 -61.21 27.34
C PRO A 1151 -22.17 -61.06 27.22
N LYS A 1152 -22.81 -60.71 26.04
CA LYS A 1152 -24.28 -60.36 25.79
C LYS A 1152 -24.92 -60.73 24.36
N ILE A 1153 -26.27 -60.63 24.10
CA ILE A 1153 -27.07 -61.23 22.91
C ILE A 1153 -28.15 -60.35 22.12
N LYS A 1154 -28.73 -60.87 20.97
CA LYS A 1154 -29.63 -60.34 19.84
C LYS A 1154 -31.23 -60.43 19.94
N LYS A 1155 -32.07 -59.80 19.03
CA LYS A 1155 -33.61 -59.62 18.99
C LYS A 1155 -34.31 -59.13 17.63
N ASN A 1156 -35.56 -59.50 17.22
CA ASN A 1156 -36.21 -59.23 15.85
C ASN A 1156 -37.50 -58.30 15.73
N LYS A 1157 -37.94 -57.89 14.49
CA LYS A 1157 -39.11 -56.98 14.16
C LYS A 1157 -39.82 -57.24 12.77
N ILE A 1158 -41.08 -56.82 12.52
CA ILE A 1158 -41.83 -56.95 11.22
C ILE A 1158 -42.57 -55.64 10.83
N VAL A 1159 -42.62 -55.24 9.54
CA VAL A 1159 -43.19 -53.95 9.04
C VAL A 1159 -43.82 -54.09 7.62
N SER A 1160 -44.91 -53.42 7.24
CA SER A 1160 -45.40 -53.47 5.83
C SER A 1160 -44.58 -52.58 4.88
N ILE A 1161 -44.49 -52.93 3.59
CA ILE A 1161 -43.74 -52.13 2.60
C ILE A 1161 -44.34 -50.71 2.44
N LYS A 1162 -45.67 -50.59 2.55
CA LYS A 1162 -46.41 -49.30 2.52
C LYS A 1162 -46.08 -48.39 3.72
N THR A 1163 -45.44 -48.91 4.76
CA THR A 1163 -44.99 -48.14 5.92
C THR A 1163 -43.50 -47.79 5.91
N ILE A 1164 -42.70 -48.39 5.03
CA ILE A 1164 -41.26 -48.05 4.89
C ILE A 1164 -41.06 -46.97 3.84
N ASN A 1165 -41.69 -47.09 2.67
CA ASN A 1165 -41.68 -46.03 1.66
C ASN A 1165 -42.89 -45.12 1.82
N THR A 1166 -42.72 -44.03 2.56
CA THR A 1166 -43.77 -43.05 2.89
C THR A 1166 -43.89 -41.90 1.89
N ALA A 1167 -43.09 -41.88 0.81
CA ALA A 1167 -43.21 -40.91 -0.26
C ALA A 1167 -44.14 -41.41 -1.37
N SER A 1168 -45.09 -40.59 -1.81
CA SER A 1168 -45.99 -40.91 -2.92
C SER A 1168 -45.35 -40.71 -4.31
N SER A 1169 -44.27 -39.92 -4.42
CA SER A 1169 -43.40 -39.80 -5.63
C SER A 1169 -42.08 -39.06 -5.33
N TRP A 1170 -41.05 -39.22 -6.17
CA TRP A 1170 -39.75 -38.53 -6.11
C TRP A 1170 -39.41 -37.82 -7.44
N GLN A 1171 -38.53 -36.82 -7.40
CA GLN A 1171 -38.06 -36.06 -8.57
C GLN A 1171 -36.55 -35.74 -8.43
N LEU A 1172 -35.80 -35.80 -9.54
CA LEU A 1172 -34.34 -35.85 -9.57
C LEU A 1172 -33.82 -34.94 -10.70
N GLU A 1173 -32.87 -34.04 -10.45
CA GLU A 1173 -32.40 -33.08 -11.47
C GLU A 1173 -30.88 -33.08 -11.69
N ASN A 1174 -30.08 -33.55 -10.73
CA ASN A 1174 -28.63 -33.72 -10.87
C ASN A 1174 -28.11 -35.01 -10.18
N GLU A 1175 -26.86 -35.41 -10.48
CA GLU A 1175 -26.26 -36.65 -9.95
C GLU A 1175 -26.05 -36.62 -8.42
N GLY A 1176 -25.97 -35.42 -7.82
CA GLY A 1176 -25.94 -35.22 -6.37
C GLY A 1176 -27.27 -35.56 -5.70
N ASP A 1177 -28.40 -35.35 -6.39
CA ASP A 1177 -29.73 -35.69 -5.87
C ASP A 1177 -29.90 -37.21 -5.77
N VAL A 1178 -29.54 -37.96 -6.83
CA VAL A 1178 -29.65 -39.43 -6.84
C VAL A 1178 -28.84 -40.04 -5.70
N LYS A 1179 -27.59 -39.57 -5.52
CA LYS A 1179 -26.73 -40.00 -4.42
C LYS A 1179 -27.34 -39.62 -3.06
N SER A 1180 -27.96 -38.45 -2.95
CA SER A 1180 -28.67 -38.02 -1.73
C SER A 1180 -29.88 -38.91 -1.39
N TYR A 1181 -30.71 -39.31 -2.37
CA TYR A 1181 -31.86 -40.18 -2.11
C TYR A 1181 -31.46 -41.63 -1.79
N VAL A 1182 -30.43 -42.16 -2.46
CA VAL A 1182 -29.89 -43.48 -2.11
C VAL A 1182 -29.25 -43.43 -0.72
N GLU A 1183 -28.46 -42.40 -0.40
CA GLU A 1183 -28.00 -42.15 0.97
C GLU A 1183 -29.17 -42.02 1.96
N GLU A 1184 -30.30 -41.43 1.59
CA GLU A 1184 -31.43 -41.24 2.52
C GLU A 1184 -32.18 -42.56 2.80
N LEU A 1185 -32.42 -43.39 1.77
CA LEU A 1185 -33.06 -44.70 1.96
C LEU A 1185 -32.10 -45.71 2.59
N GLU A 1186 -30.81 -45.65 2.25
CA GLU A 1186 -29.74 -46.40 2.93
C GLU A 1186 -29.62 -45.97 4.40
N LYS A 1187 -29.58 -44.66 4.70
CA LYS A 1187 -29.62 -44.15 6.09
C LYS A 1187 -30.88 -44.63 6.82
N LYS A 1188 -32.06 -44.62 6.19
CA LYS A 1188 -33.30 -45.11 6.81
C LYS A 1188 -33.26 -46.62 7.10
N LEU A 1189 -32.71 -47.42 6.19
CA LEU A 1189 -32.57 -48.87 6.40
C LEU A 1189 -31.46 -49.22 7.40
N ILE A 1190 -30.29 -48.59 7.33
CA ILE A 1190 -29.19 -48.75 8.31
C ILE A 1190 -29.63 -48.26 9.69
N HIS A 1191 -30.39 -47.17 9.78
CA HIS A 1191 -30.92 -46.68 11.06
C HIS A 1191 -31.97 -47.62 11.66
N LEU A 1192 -32.72 -48.36 10.84
CA LEU A 1192 -33.64 -49.41 11.28
C LEU A 1192 -32.91 -50.71 11.65
N LEU A 1193 -31.76 -50.99 11.03
CA LEU A 1193 -30.97 -52.21 11.24
C LEU A 1193 -30.07 -52.07 12.48
N GLU A 1194 -30.70 -51.90 13.64
CA GLU A 1194 -30.03 -51.82 14.93
C GLU A 1194 -29.22 -53.09 15.21
N ASP A 1195 -28.07 -52.94 15.90
CA ASP A 1195 -27.09 -54.02 16.09
C ASP A 1195 -27.49 -55.03 17.18
N ASN A 1196 -28.73 -55.49 17.09
CA ASN A 1196 -29.14 -56.78 17.58
C ASN A 1196 -30.18 -57.47 16.65
N THR A 1197 -30.52 -56.93 15.46
CA THR A 1197 -31.88 -57.09 14.91
C THR A 1197 -32.08 -57.56 13.46
N ILE A 1198 -33.09 -58.42 13.27
CA ILE A 1198 -33.60 -58.91 11.96
C ILE A 1198 -34.99 -58.30 11.69
N ILE A 1199 -35.28 -57.92 10.44
CA ILE A 1199 -36.53 -57.26 10.01
C ILE A 1199 -37.21 -58.04 8.86
N ASN A 1200 -38.53 -58.29 8.94
CA ASN A 1200 -39.37 -58.88 7.87
C ASN A 1200 -40.39 -57.87 7.29
N VAL A 1201 -40.87 -58.08 6.05
CA VAL A 1201 -41.79 -57.14 5.36
C VAL A 1201 -43.00 -57.79 4.65
N GLU A 1202 -44.21 -57.23 4.85
CA GLU A 1202 -45.55 -57.72 4.38
C GLU A 1202 -46.26 -56.74 3.39
N PHE A 1203 -47.16 -57.25 2.52
CA PHE A 1203 -47.72 -56.55 1.33
C PHE A 1203 -49.23 -56.22 1.36
#